data_AF-A0A166G407-F1
#
_entry.id   AF-A0A166G407-F1
#
_cell.length_a   1.000
_cell.length_b   1.000
_cell.length_c   1.000
_cell.angle_alpha   90.00
_cell.angle_beta   90.00
_cell.angle_gamma   90.00
#
_symmetry.space_group_name_H-M   'P 1'
#
loop_
_entity.id
_entity.type
_entity.pdbx_description
1 polymer ?
#
loop_
_entity_poly.entity_id
_entity_poly.type
_entity_poly.pdbx_seq_one_letter_code
_entity_poly.pdbx_strand_id
1 'polypeptide(L)'
;MPLNDTNFSGDARLVGSDVSLHVPSDNDILHETIAQHDIPEALPPWYPPLPHHPSVFDVHTTGTPPVKAEPKDILLDGLLPFSTESEVDVKPPVTPANTSIELSVDAPAQTAPVSGRAALKDYNIRPPIWAQHRQEVCEATDYFRSYQGGVYSSSDQVYGYLLGGFPSKRDAFQHGGRLIISHGGGGKPEASLCNHTRAQHKDAETGDQHLEDKSVQALLSNWRNHYPVVLLADDHYALFPFDLAKENYVYVILGYYWVTNVWAECDGVRSNGEKIVRYKVAFQWCDGQGDPWWSPPSPRIEDGDVGSSISKACGLAVPSQNTSDLLWRPSSLHAHKAMRCLVCAVESIQVYTVGWMCLNPGCRTFWTLNGLPCSLDDLTFDNSFTALQSQPGDIYVHVQSLTPPPPPIGGPSAVITSRRYSRGMHCSACGRLSCRFKWSRYECSTSGCGTVIMVEAGIRKPRELWTQMDSLEDMDELSDTSAYHYHASPRTSLTFVPEIVVNPEAVTRSSAGERFLVTSYVLPFGRGQIHRIRCPPGLNHEANAIFREYQEQAASGELEFRRFPLRAVRVHIGRGTLLTGYFSQNSGAPYNYIGGSDYTLPLGEGGSSAVLHAVNLIKHRVKAILRESVPFNEIMSVAYMEDQRMAFHADAERGLGPVVASLSLGSTSQMHFRRSKHDITNDDVAKGSHVLTTVLKHGDILVMQGSEIQDYYEHTVEPMGFRMVATARVISPENYANDVKAEPRG
;
A
#
# COMPACT_ATOMS: atom_id res chain seq x y z
N MET A 1 58.01 -17.48 -45.54
CA MET A 1 58.57 -16.17 -45.89
C MET A 1 57.56 -15.37 -46.69
N PRO A 2 57.53 -14.04 -46.55
CA PRO A 2 58.35 -13.24 -45.63
C PRO A 2 57.62 -13.14 -44.27
N LEU A 3 58.21 -13.54 -43.12
CA LEU A 3 59.44 -13.03 -42.46
C LEU A 3 59.27 -11.58 -42.02
N ASN A 4 59.72 -11.10 -40.86
CA ASN A 4 60.54 -11.56 -39.73
C ASN A 4 60.53 -10.35 -38.73
N ASP A 5 60.94 -10.33 -37.47
CA ASP A 5 61.79 -11.15 -36.60
C ASP A 5 61.63 -10.54 -35.18
N THR A 6 61.37 -11.29 -34.09
CA THR A 6 62.33 -11.93 -33.12
C THR A 6 63.13 -10.91 -32.24
N ASN A 7 63.60 -11.17 -31.01
CA ASN A 7 63.42 -12.16 -29.92
C ASN A 7 64.34 -11.71 -28.74
N PHE A 8 64.31 -12.51 -27.65
CA PHE A 8 65.32 -12.78 -26.60
C PHE A 8 65.08 -12.07 -25.26
N SER A 9 64.56 -12.76 -24.22
CA SER A 9 65.14 -13.81 -23.32
C SER A 9 66.13 -13.23 -22.29
N GLY A 10 66.24 -13.69 -21.05
CA GLY A 10 65.72 -14.87 -20.36
C GLY A 10 66.45 -15.03 -19.02
N ASP A 11 65.95 -15.96 -18.19
CA ASP A 11 66.62 -16.69 -17.09
C ASP A 11 67.29 -15.91 -15.93
N ALA A 12 67.44 -16.43 -14.71
CA ALA A 12 66.85 -17.49 -13.91
C ALA A 12 67.59 -17.43 -12.54
N ARG A 13 66.96 -17.98 -11.48
CA ARG A 13 67.56 -18.71 -10.34
C ARG A 13 67.28 -18.19 -8.93
N LEU A 14 67.11 -19.24 -8.13
CA LEU A 14 66.63 -19.47 -6.77
C LEU A 14 67.62 -19.05 -5.66
N VAL A 15 67.18 -19.37 -4.43
CA VAL A 15 67.85 -19.41 -3.11
C VAL A 15 67.47 -18.16 -2.27
N GLY A 16 66.73 -18.21 -1.16
CA GLY A 16 66.41 -19.28 -0.22
C GLY A 16 67.21 -19.09 1.07
N SER A 17 66.61 -18.50 2.12
CA SER A 17 66.91 -18.78 3.54
C SER A 17 66.13 -17.85 4.47
N ASP A 18 65.49 -18.47 5.46
CA ASP A 18 64.90 -17.91 6.68
C ASP A 18 65.81 -16.93 7.45
N VAL A 19 65.21 -16.06 8.27
CA VAL A 19 65.37 -16.03 9.75
C VAL A 19 64.50 -14.91 10.34
N SER A 20 63.97 -15.25 11.51
CA SER A 20 62.88 -14.64 12.26
C SER A 20 63.21 -13.38 13.09
N LEU A 21 62.14 -12.77 13.61
CA LEU A 21 62.01 -12.03 14.88
C LEU A 21 62.64 -10.62 14.96
N HIS A 22 61.82 -9.58 15.12
CA HIS A 22 61.47 -8.98 16.43
C HIS A 22 60.61 -7.71 16.25
N VAL A 23 59.63 -7.54 17.14
CA VAL A 23 58.86 -6.30 17.35
C VAL A 23 59.72 -5.31 18.15
N PRO A 24 59.58 -3.98 17.95
CA PRO A 24 59.17 -3.16 19.08
C PRO A 24 58.12 -2.08 18.74
N SER A 25 57.55 -1.59 19.83
CA SER A 25 56.36 -0.78 20.07
C SER A 25 56.55 0.75 19.98
N ASP A 26 55.38 1.40 19.90
CA ASP A 26 54.93 2.69 20.46
C ASP A 26 55.52 4.05 20.01
N ASN A 27 54.56 4.90 19.62
CA ASN A 27 54.37 6.34 19.87
C ASN A 27 55.59 7.28 19.89
N ASP A 28 55.59 8.29 19.00
CA ASP A 28 55.46 9.67 19.47
C ASP A 28 55.17 10.71 18.37
N ILE A 29 54.61 11.80 18.86
CA ILE A 29 53.88 12.92 18.25
C ILE A 29 54.81 14.01 17.69
N LEU A 30 54.34 14.77 16.66
CA LEU A 30 54.44 16.25 16.46
C LEU A 30 54.13 16.58 14.97
N HIS A 31 52.96 17.16 14.67
CA HIS A 31 52.72 18.60 14.43
C HIS A 31 53.41 19.19 13.18
N GLU A 32 52.63 19.48 12.14
CA GLU A 32 52.71 20.79 11.45
C GLU A 32 51.44 21.14 10.65
N THR A 33 51.31 22.42 10.34
CA THR A 33 50.08 23.23 10.36
C THR A 33 49.57 23.61 8.95
N ILE A 34 48.26 23.43 8.74
CA ILE A 34 47.24 24.25 8.03
C ILE A 34 47.64 25.14 6.82
N ALA A 35 46.89 24.96 5.72
CA ALA A 35 46.27 26.03 4.90
C ALA A 35 45.03 25.44 4.16
N GLN A 36 43.83 25.44 4.75
CA GLN A 36 42.70 26.36 4.47
C GLN A 36 42.49 26.75 3.00
N HIS A 37 41.45 26.19 2.37
CA HIS A 37 40.41 26.95 1.65
C HIS A 37 39.11 26.14 1.47
N ASP A 38 38.01 26.80 1.85
CA ASP A 38 36.61 26.69 1.41
C ASP A 38 35.74 25.49 1.86
N ILE A 39 34.93 25.77 2.89
CA ILE A 39 33.81 24.98 3.43
C ILE A 39 32.49 25.51 2.83
N PRO A 40 31.64 24.69 2.18
CA PRO A 40 30.24 25.03 1.97
C PRO A 40 29.42 24.78 3.24
N GLU A 41 28.49 25.70 3.50
CA GLU A 41 27.61 25.80 4.66
C GLU A 41 26.96 24.49 5.12
N ALA A 42 26.86 24.37 6.44
CA ALA A 42 26.20 23.29 7.15
C ALA A 42 24.72 23.17 6.76
N LEU A 43 24.30 21.93 6.46
CA LEU A 43 22.89 21.53 6.43
C LEU A 43 22.28 21.72 7.83
N PRO A 44 21.08 22.32 7.95
CA PRO A 44 20.40 22.42 9.24
C PRO A 44 19.97 21.03 9.76
N PRO A 45 19.93 20.82 11.09
CA PRO A 45 19.51 19.55 11.69
C PRO A 45 17.99 19.37 11.49
N TRP A 46 17.47 18.18 11.80
CA TRP A 46 16.05 17.76 11.73
C TRP A 46 15.63 17.00 10.45
N TYR A 47 16.24 15.83 10.26
CA TYR A 47 15.55 14.66 9.69
C TYR A 47 15.29 13.68 10.86
N PRO A 48 14.05 13.26 11.15
CA PRO A 48 13.86 12.08 11.99
C PRO A 48 14.32 10.85 11.19
N PRO A 49 15.13 9.94 11.76
CA PRO A 49 15.42 8.67 11.11
C PRO A 49 14.13 7.87 10.99
N LEU A 50 13.86 7.35 9.79
CA LEU A 50 12.80 6.39 9.54
C LEU A 50 13.00 5.17 10.47
N PRO A 51 11.92 4.55 10.98
CA PRO A 51 12.05 3.40 11.86
C PRO A 51 12.66 2.22 11.09
N HIS A 52 13.90 1.89 11.44
CA HIS A 52 14.51 0.60 11.11
C HIS A 52 13.83 -0.48 11.95
N HIS A 53 13.25 -1.49 11.29
CA HIS A 53 12.83 -2.73 11.94
C HIS A 53 14.07 -3.43 12.54
N PRO A 54 14.08 -3.82 13.82
CA PRO A 54 15.19 -4.59 14.37
C PRO A 54 15.05 -6.07 13.98
N SER A 55 16.07 -6.57 13.26
CA SER A 55 16.37 -7.99 13.13
C SER A 55 16.85 -8.57 14.47
N VAL A 56 16.38 -9.75 14.81
CA VAL A 56 16.61 -10.47 16.06
C VAL A 56 17.88 -11.34 16.00
N PHE A 57 18.56 -11.50 17.15
CA PHE A 57 19.66 -12.41 17.53
C PHE A 57 21.11 -11.99 17.18
N ASP A 58 22.13 -12.10 18.04
CA ASP A 58 22.28 -12.35 19.50
C ASP A 58 23.77 -12.11 19.89
N VAL A 59 24.10 -12.27 21.19
CA VAL A 59 25.40 -12.74 21.76
C VAL A 59 26.21 -11.80 22.71
N HIS A 60 25.95 -12.04 24.01
CA HIS A 60 26.85 -12.35 25.16
C HIS A 60 27.70 -11.33 25.97
N THR A 61 27.31 -11.28 27.27
CA THR A 61 28.11 -11.36 28.53
C THR A 61 28.94 -10.13 28.95
N THR A 62 29.01 -9.66 30.21
CA THR A 62 29.05 -10.32 31.53
C THR A 62 28.63 -9.35 32.66
N GLY A 63 28.03 -9.84 33.76
CA GLY A 63 28.14 -9.19 35.08
C GLY A 63 26.86 -9.13 35.93
N THR A 64 26.65 -10.14 36.78
CA THR A 64 25.71 -10.18 37.93
C THR A 64 26.46 -10.70 39.16
N PRO A 65 25.91 -10.65 40.40
CA PRO A 65 24.95 -9.75 41.06
C PRO A 65 25.49 -9.37 42.50
N PRO A 66 24.72 -9.00 43.57
CA PRO A 66 23.74 -9.90 44.22
C PRO A 66 22.50 -9.27 44.94
N VAL A 67 21.36 -9.96 44.84
CA VAL A 67 20.53 -10.48 45.97
C VAL A 67 19.64 -9.44 46.72
N LYS A 68 18.32 -9.60 46.96
CA LYS A 68 17.51 -10.76 47.40
C LYS A 68 16.01 -10.41 47.32
N ALA A 69 15.16 -11.33 46.83
CA ALA A 69 13.97 -11.88 47.52
C ALA A 69 12.99 -12.54 46.52
N GLU A 70 12.99 -13.87 46.53
CA GLU A 70 11.97 -14.80 45.99
C GLU A 70 11.04 -15.27 47.13
N PRO A 71 10.01 -16.13 46.91
CA PRO A 71 9.12 -16.34 45.75
C PRO A 71 7.64 -16.56 46.16
N LYS A 72 6.73 -16.71 45.18
CA LYS A 72 5.72 -17.80 45.15
C LYS A 72 4.97 -17.89 43.82
N ASP A 73 4.92 -19.12 43.31
CA ASP A 73 4.40 -19.58 42.02
C ASP A 73 2.89 -19.43 41.84
N ILE A 74 2.45 -19.01 40.64
CA ILE A 74 1.16 -19.37 40.06
C ILE A 74 1.36 -19.62 38.55
N LEU A 75 1.01 -20.84 38.12
CA LEU A 75 0.93 -21.31 36.73
C LEU A 75 0.15 -20.34 35.83
N LEU A 76 0.70 -19.99 34.66
CA LEU A 76 -0.06 -19.45 33.54
C LEU A 76 0.28 -20.24 32.26
N ASP A 77 -0.60 -21.17 31.92
CA ASP A 77 -0.70 -21.77 30.60
C ASP A 77 -1.35 -20.78 29.61
N GLY A 78 -0.89 -20.79 28.36
CA GLY A 78 -1.69 -20.34 27.20
C GLY A 78 -1.36 -18.97 26.61
N LEU A 79 -0.28 -18.89 25.82
CA LEU A 79 -0.10 -17.86 24.79
C LEU A 79 -0.11 -18.52 23.41
N LEU A 80 -1.17 -18.29 22.64
CA LEU A 80 -1.27 -18.62 21.22
C LEU A 80 -0.81 -17.41 20.39
N PRO A 81 0.05 -17.57 19.37
CA PRO A 81 0.37 -16.50 18.44
C PRO A 81 -0.66 -16.37 17.31
N PHE A 82 -1.12 -15.13 17.12
CA PHE A 82 -1.46 -14.44 15.86
C PHE A 82 -2.30 -15.15 14.78
N SER A 83 -3.59 -14.83 14.73
CA SER A 83 -4.45 -15.01 13.56
C SER A 83 -4.33 -13.80 12.61
N THR A 84 -3.90 -14.04 11.37
CA THR A 84 -4.00 -13.07 10.28
C THR A 84 -5.43 -13.02 9.75
N GLU A 85 -5.94 -11.80 9.60
CA GLU A 85 -7.32 -11.55 9.16
C GLU A 85 -7.57 -12.08 7.74
N SER A 86 -8.69 -12.78 7.62
CA SER A 86 -9.22 -13.42 6.42
C SER A 86 -9.80 -12.42 5.42
N GLU A 87 -9.32 -12.42 4.18
CA GLU A 87 -10.04 -11.82 3.04
C GLU A 87 -10.69 -12.93 2.20
N VAL A 88 -11.97 -12.71 1.83
CA VAL A 88 -12.85 -13.68 1.18
C VAL A 88 -12.83 -13.50 -0.33
N ASP A 89 -12.71 -14.62 -1.04
CA ASP A 89 -12.68 -14.73 -2.49
C ASP A 89 -14.08 -15.08 -3.05
N VAL A 90 -14.49 -14.46 -4.16
CA VAL A 90 -15.81 -14.64 -4.80
C VAL A 90 -15.61 -14.96 -6.28
N LYS A 91 -15.99 -16.17 -6.70
CA LYS A 91 -16.08 -16.58 -8.11
C LYS A 91 -17.19 -15.82 -8.86
N PRO A 92 -17.04 -15.56 -10.19
CA PRO A 92 -18.09 -14.99 -11.02
C PRO A 92 -19.20 -16.03 -11.32
N PRO A 93 -20.50 -15.66 -11.23
CA PRO A 93 -21.59 -16.53 -11.64
C PRO A 93 -21.89 -16.44 -13.15
N VAL A 94 -22.36 -17.58 -13.67
CA VAL A 94 -22.85 -17.84 -15.03
C VAL A 94 -24.08 -16.97 -15.35
N THR A 95 -24.13 -16.41 -16.55
CA THR A 95 -25.23 -15.57 -17.07
C THR A 95 -26.39 -16.44 -17.59
N PRO A 96 -27.65 -16.14 -17.19
CA PRO A 96 -28.81 -16.38 -18.04
C PRO A 96 -29.46 -15.08 -18.52
N ALA A 97 -30.23 -15.22 -19.60
CA ALA A 97 -30.68 -14.17 -20.51
C ALA A 97 -31.68 -13.13 -19.96
N ASN A 98 -31.72 -12.01 -20.67
CA ASN A 98 -32.60 -10.84 -20.55
C ASN A 98 -34.09 -11.15 -20.34
N THR A 99 -34.68 -10.51 -19.32
CA THR A 99 -36.08 -10.06 -19.38
C THR A 99 -36.21 -8.73 -18.62
N SER A 100 -36.60 -7.68 -19.33
CA SER A 100 -36.84 -6.33 -18.81
C SER A 100 -38.15 -6.26 -18.04
N ILE A 101 -38.10 -5.80 -16.79
CA ILE A 101 -39.28 -5.40 -16.00
C ILE A 101 -39.01 -3.99 -15.45
N GLU A 102 -39.78 -3.03 -15.93
CA GLU A 102 -39.85 -1.66 -15.40
C GLU A 102 -40.53 -1.68 -14.01
N LEU A 103 -39.87 -1.10 -13.01
CA LEU A 103 -40.47 -0.84 -11.70
C LEU A 103 -40.15 0.60 -11.26
N SER A 104 -41.25 1.33 -11.03
CA SER A 104 -41.39 2.73 -10.68
C SER A 104 -40.66 3.15 -9.40
N VAL A 105 -39.97 4.28 -9.47
CA VAL A 105 -39.21 4.90 -8.38
C VAL A 105 -40.09 5.92 -7.66
N ASP A 106 -40.54 5.62 -6.46
CA ASP A 106 -41.06 6.60 -5.50
C ASP A 106 -40.64 6.21 -4.09
N ALA A 107 -39.62 6.88 -3.55
CA ALA A 107 -39.31 6.92 -2.12
C ALA A 107 -38.67 8.27 -1.76
N PRO A 108 -39.11 8.94 -0.68
CA PRO A 108 -38.87 10.37 -0.47
C PRO A 108 -37.49 10.66 0.11
N ALA A 109 -36.80 11.63 -0.49
CA ALA A 109 -35.58 12.22 0.05
C ALA A 109 -35.89 13.03 1.31
N GLN A 110 -35.28 12.68 2.44
CA GLN A 110 -35.27 13.54 3.63
C GLN A 110 -34.29 14.69 3.39
N THR A 111 -34.81 15.82 2.90
CA THR A 111 -34.08 17.09 2.80
C THR A 111 -34.13 17.81 4.13
N ALA A 112 -33.04 17.78 4.90
CA ALA A 112 -32.82 18.76 5.96
C ALA A 112 -32.51 20.13 5.31
N PRO A 113 -33.06 21.25 5.81
CA PRO A 113 -32.85 22.56 5.22
C PRO A 113 -31.42 23.03 5.50
N VAL A 114 -30.58 23.05 4.45
CA VAL A 114 -29.29 23.74 4.45
C VAL A 114 -29.56 25.25 4.48
N SER A 115 -29.60 25.85 5.67
CA SER A 115 -29.55 27.31 5.78
C SER A 115 -28.13 27.76 5.39
N GLY A 116 -27.94 28.11 4.11
CA GLY A 116 -26.64 28.60 3.63
C GLY A 116 -26.29 28.32 2.17
N ARG A 117 -27.17 27.72 1.35
CA ARG A 117 -26.97 27.73 -0.12
C ARG A 117 -27.31 29.11 -0.70
N ALA A 118 -26.49 30.11 -0.38
CA ALA A 118 -26.33 31.24 -1.29
C ALA A 118 -25.80 30.66 -2.60
N ALA A 119 -26.48 30.98 -3.71
CA ALA A 119 -26.12 30.51 -5.03
C ALA A 119 -24.76 31.08 -5.47
N LEU A 120 -23.66 30.44 -5.06
CA LEU A 120 -22.35 30.56 -5.72
C LEU A 120 -22.41 29.78 -7.03
N LYS A 121 -23.29 30.20 -7.96
CA LYS A 121 -23.59 29.41 -9.18
C LYS A 121 -22.48 29.44 -10.24
N ASP A 122 -21.49 30.32 -10.13
CA ASP A 122 -20.46 30.52 -11.18
C ASP A 122 -19.01 30.43 -10.70
N TYR A 123 -18.74 29.96 -9.47
CA TYR A 123 -17.36 29.79 -9.01
C TYR A 123 -16.80 28.41 -9.41
N ASN A 124 -15.93 28.38 -10.41
CA ASN A 124 -15.18 27.17 -10.77
C ASN A 124 -14.11 26.89 -9.72
N ILE A 125 -14.41 25.97 -8.79
CA ILE A 125 -13.43 25.48 -7.84
C ILE A 125 -12.31 24.70 -8.56
N ARG A 126 -11.07 25.00 -8.21
CA ARG A 126 -9.90 24.25 -8.69
C ARG A 126 -9.08 23.79 -7.49
N PRO A 127 -9.30 22.56 -6.99
CA PRO A 127 -8.53 22.02 -5.87
C PRO A 127 -7.04 21.95 -6.25
N PRO A 128 -6.12 22.43 -5.39
CA PRO A 128 -4.69 22.36 -5.64
C PRO A 128 -4.15 20.93 -5.76
N ILE A 129 -4.77 20.00 -5.03
CA ILE A 129 -4.41 18.59 -4.99
C ILE A 129 -5.70 17.77 -4.99
N TRP A 130 -5.85 16.89 -5.98
CA TRP A 130 -7.04 16.05 -6.13
C TRP A 130 -6.72 14.72 -6.82
N ALA A 131 -7.64 13.76 -6.74
CA ALA A 131 -7.54 12.46 -7.40
C ALA A 131 -8.91 11.95 -7.87
N GLN A 132 -8.92 10.99 -8.81
CA GLN A 132 -10.12 10.23 -9.18
C GLN A 132 -10.20 8.88 -8.45
N HIS A 133 -9.05 8.36 -8.01
CA HIS A 133 -8.94 7.05 -7.38
C HIS A 133 -8.25 7.18 -6.04
N ARG A 134 -8.69 6.37 -5.08
CA ARG A 134 -8.09 6.36 -3.73
C ARG A 134 -6.62 5.95 -3.77
N GLN A 135 -6.27 5.03 -4.66
CA GLN A 135 -4.89 4.58 -4.85
C GLN A 135 -3.96 5.71 -5.31
N GLU A 136 -4.44 6.65 -6.13
CA GLU A 136 -3.64 7.83 -6.53
C GLU A 136 -3.24 8.65 -5.29
N VAL A 137 -4.15 8.80 -4.32
CA VAL A 137 -3.86 9.46 -3.03
C VAL A 137 -2.84 8.64 -2.22
N CYS A 138 -3.07 7.33 -2.08
CA CYS A 138 -2.25 6.46 -1.24
C CYS A 138 -0.82 6.24 -1.76
N GLU A 139 -0.62 6.33 -3.07
CA GLU A 139 0.69 6.17 -3.68
C GLU A 139 1.44 7.50 -3.79
N ALA A 140 0.74 8.62 -3.97
CA ALA A 140 1.38 9.92 -4.14
C ALA A 140 1.69 10.61 -2.79
N THR A 141 0.88 10.42 -1.76
CA THR A 141 1.00 11.17 -0.49
C THR A 141 1.61 10.34 0.64
N ASP A 142 2.19 11.01 1.65
CA ASP A 142 2.70 10.35 2.86
C ASP A 142 1.71 10.40 4.02
N TYR A 143 0.83 11.41 4.03
CA TYR A 143 -0.14 11.63 5.10
C TYR A 143 -1.42 10.78 4.96
N PHE A 144 -1.63 10.05 3.86
CA PHE A 144 -2.80 9.18 3.71
C PHE A 144 -2.49 7.93 2.91
N ARG A 145 -2.38 6.76 3.57
CA ARG A 145 -2.12 5.46 2.92
C ARG A 145 -3.13 4.38 3.28
N SER A 146 -4.36 4.79 3.63
CA SER A 146 -5.45 3.87 3.94
C SER A 146 -6.30 3.57 2.70
N TYR A 147 -6.05 2.41 2.08
CA TYR A 147 -6.72 1.97 0.84
C TYR A 147 -8.19 1.59 1.04
N GLN A 148 -8.61 1.31 2.28
CA GLN A 148 -9.97 0.88 2.60
C GLN A 148 -10.60 1.71 3.73
N GLY A 149 -9.80 2.19 4.70
CA GLY A 149 -10.29 2.91 5.88
C GLY A 149 -10.33 4.43 5.72
N GLY A 150 -11.18 5.08 6.51
CA GLY A 150 -11.28 6.55 6.57
C GLY A 150 -10.18 7.23 7.39
N VAL A 151 -9.48 6.49 8.25
CA VAL A 151 -8.41 7.01 9.12
C VAL A 151 -7.10 6.33 8.75
N TYR A 152 -6.06 7.11 8.49
CA TYR A 152 -4.69 6.63 8.34
C TYR A 152 -3.88 7.00 9.58
N SER A 153 -3.50 5.99 10.35
CA SER A 153 -2.69 6.14 11.55
C SER A 153 -1.48 5.20 11.55
N SER A 154 -0.43 5.63 12.25
CA SER A 154 0.76 4.83 12.54
C SER A 154 1.32 5.29 13.88
N SER A 155 1.82 4.35 14.70
CA SER A 155 2.41 4.66 16.01
C SER A 155 1.49 5.53 16.90
N ASP A 156 0.20 5.18 16.95
CA ASP A 156 -0.84 5.89 17.70
C ASP A 156 -0.99 7.39 17.34
N GLN A 157 -0.65 7.76 16.12
CA GLN A 157 -0.90 9.09 15.56
C GLN A 157 -1.65 8.96 14.24
N VAL A 158 -2.70 9.77 14.08
CA VAL A 158 -3.39 9.99 12.81
C VAL A 158 -2.61 11.00 11.98
N TYR A 159 -2.31 10.63 10.74
CA TYR A 159 -1.66 11.52 9.77
C TYR A 159 -2.68 12.08 8.77
N GLY A 160 -3.71 11.29 8.46
CA GLY A 160 -4.74 11.71 7.51
C GLY A 160 -6.10 11.11 7.82
N TYR A 161 -7.14 11.89 7.52
CA TYR A 161 -8.51 11.57 7.82
C TYR A 161 -9.39 11.93 6.61
N LEU A 162 -10.17 10.97 6.12
CA LEU A 162 -11.08 11.11 4.99
C LEU A 162 -12.51 11.35 5.49
N LEU A 163 -13.05 12.50 5.12
CA LEU A 163 -14.46 12.86 5.20
C LEU A 163 -15.18 12.29 3.96
N GLY A 164 -16.25 11.53 4.14
CA GLY A 164 -16.91 10.87 3.02
C GLY A 164 -18.38 10.51 3.24
N GLY A 165 -18.88 9.56 2.43
CA GLY A 165 -20.30 9.24 2.26
C GLY A 165 -21.07 8.57 3.42
N PHE A 166 -20.49 8.51 4.62
CA PHE A 166 -21.12 7.92 5.80
C PHE A 166 -21.15 8.93 6.96
N PRO A 167 -21.95 10.00 6.88
CA PRO A 167 -22.02 10.99 7.95
C PRO A 167 -22.67 10.39 9.19
N SER A 168 -22.17 10.77 10.36
CA SER A 168 -22.84 10.54 11.63
C SER A 168 -23.79 11.68 11.93
N LYS A 169 -24.79 11.44 12.81
CA LYS A 169 -25.60 12.53 13.36
C LYS A 169 -24.68 13.63 13.90
N ARG A 170 -25.05 14.88 13.62
CA ARG A 170 -24.35 16.08 14.08
C ARG A 170 -22.88 16.15 13.63
N ASP A 171 -22.50 15.49 12.53
CA ASP A 171 -21.34 15.96 11.77
C ASP A 171 -21.63 17.37 11.27
N ALA A 172 -20.62 18.24 11.25
CA ALA A 172 -20.83 19.65 10.95
C ALA A 172 -19.67 20.28 10.20
N PHE A 173 -20.00 21.24 9.34
CA PHE A 173 -19.05 22.05 8.59
C PHE A 173 -19.27 23.52 8.98
N GLN A 174 -18.47 24.00 9.91
CA GLN A 174 -18.62 25.31 10.57
C GLN A 174 -17.56 26.29 10.08
N HIS A 175 -17.86 27.59 10.17
CA HIS A 175 -16.93 28.68 9.83
C HIS A 175 -16.30 28.53 8.44
N GLY A 176 -17.11 28.17 7.43
CA GLY A 176 -16.62 27.95 6.06
C GLY A 176 -15.64 26.77 5.93
N GLY A 177 -15.66 25.82 6.88
CA GLY A 177 -14.76 24.66 6.90
C GLY A 177 -13.52 24.85 7.76
N ARG A 178 -13.40 25.97 8.49
CA ARG A 178 -12.32 26.18 9.47
C ARG A 178 -12.51 25.34 10.73
N LEU A 179 -13.74 24.90 11.02
CA LEU A 179 -14.03 23.91 12.04
C LEU A 179 -14.89 22.81 11.41
N ILE A 180 -14.41 21.58 11.45
CA ILE A 180 -15.12 20.41 10.93
C ILE A 180 -15.32 19.44 12.09
N ILE A 181 -16.57 19.06 12.34
CA ILE A 181 -16.92 18.04 13.31
C ILE A 181 -17.25 16.76 12.54
N SER A 182 -16.57 15.69 12.89
CA SER A 182 -16.79 14.36 12.34
C SER A 182 -16.82 13.32 13.47
N HIS A 183 -16.74 12.04 13.11
CA HIS A 183 -16.77 10.91 14.03
C HIS A 183 -15.55 9.99 13.86
N GLY A 184 -15.26 9.12 14.83
CA GLY A 184 -14.24 8.09 14.69
C GLY A 184 -14.62 7.12 13.57
N GLY A 185 -13.64 6.64 12.79
CA GLY A 185 -13.89 5.51 11.88
C GLY A 185 -13.91 4.19 12.67
N GLY A 186 -14.86 3.30 12.39
CA GLY A 186 -15.06 2.04 13.16
C GLY A 186 -16.53 1.82 13.54
N GLY A 187 -16.90 0.65 14.05
CA GLY A 187 -18.29 0.29 14.39
C GLY A 187 -19.06 -0.37 13.24
N LYS A 188 -18.45 -1.37 12.57
CA LYS A 188 -19.14 -2.15 11.53
C LYS A 188 -20.46 -2.71 12.08
N PRO A 189 -21.57 -2.68 11.33
CA PRO A 189 -22.79 -3.35 11.75
C PRO A 189 -22.53 -4.85 11.92
N GLU A 190 -23.07 -5.47 12.98
CA GLU A 190 -22.90 -6.92 13.29
C GLU A 190 -23.23 -7.83 12.10
N ALA A 191 -24.14 -7.40 11.21
CA ALA A 191 -24.52 -8.12 10.00
C ALA A 191 -23.42 -8.19 8.90
N SER A 192 -22.25 -7.58 9.09
CA SER A 192 -21.18 -7.55 8.08
C SER A 192 -20.31 -8.80 8.02
N LEU A 193 -20.58 -9.83 8.85
CA LEU A 193 -19.84 -11.08 8.90
C LEU A 193 -20.44 -12.20 8.03
N CYS A 194 -21.64 -12.05 7.47
CA CYS A 194 -22.29 -13.05 6.61
C CYS A 194 -22.40 -12.57 5.15
N ASN A 195 -21.56 -13.14 4.27
CA ASN A 195 -21.32 -12.69 2.90
C ASN A 195 -22.45 -12.95 1.87
N HIS A 196 -23.68 -13.25 2.27
CA HIS A 196 -24.72 -13.66 1.30
C HIS A 196 -25.98 -12.80 1.20
N THR A 197 -26.19 -11.77 2.02
CA THR A 197 -27.43 -10.98 1.98
C THR A 197 -27.25 -9.49 2.27
N ARG A 198 -26.27 -8.83 1.64
CA ARG A 198 -26.05 -7.38 1.81
C ARG A 198 -27.10 -6.49 1.10
N ALA A 199 -27.97 -7.06 0.28
CA ALA A 199 -28.97 -6.32 -0.49
C ALA A 199 -30.27 -5.99 0.28
N GLN A 200 -30.47 -6.48 1.50
CA GLN A 200 -31.75 -6.34 2.22
C GLN A 200 -31.70 -5.54 3.53
N HIS A 201 -30.54 -5.09 4.00
CA HIS A 201 -30.44 -4.34 5.25
C HIS A 201 -29.78 -2.97 5.03
N LYS A 202 -30.57 -2.00 4.53
CA LYS A 202 -30.18 -0.58 4.55
C LYS A 202 -30.23 0.03 5.96
N ASP A 203 -30.82 -0.67 6.92
CA ASP A 203 -30.93 -0.29 8.33
C ASP A 203 -30.10 -1.21 9.24
N ALA A 204 -28.87 -1.56 8.85
CA ALA A 204 -27.99 -2.36 9.69
C ALA A 204 -27.41 -1.49 10.83
N GLU A 205 -27.76 -1.81 12.08
CA GLU A 205 -27.33 -1.11 13.30
C GLU A 205 -25.81 -0.93 13.33
N THR A 206 -25.33 0.31 13.31
CA THR A 206 -23.90 0.59 13.48
C THR A 206 -23.44 0.12 14.87
N GLY A 207 -22.37 -0.68 14.91
CA GLY A 207 -21.80 -1.18 16.17
C GLY A 207 -21.26 -0.07 17.06
N ASP A 208 -21.10 -0.37 18.36
CA ASP A 208 -20.46 0.55 19.30
C ASP A 208 -19.01 0.82 18.90
N GLN A 209 -18.58 2.05 19.19
CA GLN A 209 -17.17 2.40 19.19
C GLN A 209 -16.64 2.39 20.62
N HIS A 210 -15.44 1.87 20.77
CA HIS A 210 -14.80 1.68 22.06
C HIS A 210 -13.57 2.58 22.17
N LEU A 211 -13.19 2.90 23.42
CA LEU A 211 -11.99 3.70 23.68
C LEU A 211 -10.73 2.96 23.23
N GLU A 212 -10.79 1.63 23.19
CA GLU A 212 -9.73 0.71 22.79
C GLU A 212 -9.58 0.60 21.27
N ASP A 213 -10.51 1.16 20.49
CA ASP A 213 -10.42 1.14 19.04
C ASP A 213 -9.19 1.93 18.58
N LYS A 214 -8.33 1.31 17.76
CA LYS A 214 -7.06 1.91 17.30
C LYS A 214 -7.22 3.30 16.68
N SER A 215 -8.30 3.52 15.92
CA SER A 215 -8.61 4.81 15.31
C SER A 215 -8.96 5.87 16.37
N VAL A 216 -9.75 5.51 17.37
CA VAL A 216 -10.16 6.39 18.47
C VAL A 216 -8.96 6.72 19.36
N GLN A 217 -8.14 5.74 19.70
CA GLN A 217 -6.90 5.95 20.47
C GLN A 217 -5.94 6.90 19.76
N ALA A 218 -5.74 6.71 18.45
CA ALA A 218 -4.89 7.59 17.66
C ALA A 218 -5.46 9.02 17.62
N LEU A 219 -6.76 9.21 17.43
CA LEU A 219 -7.40 10.54 17.45
C LEU A 219 -7.26 11.24 18.82
N LEU A 220 -7.39 10.48 19.91
CA LEU A 220 -7.15 10.99 21.27
C LEU A 220 -5.70 11.39 21.48
N SER A 221 -4.75 10.66 20.91
CA SER A 221 -3.33 11.01 20.92
C SER A 221 -3.07 12.30 20.15
N ASN A 222 -3.65 12.48 18.96
CA ASN A 222 -3.56 13.75 18.22
C ASN A 222 -4.11 14.94 19.01
N TRP A 223 -5.23 14.74 19.71
CA TRP A 223 -5.80 15.77 20.58
C TRP A 223 -4.88 16.13 21.75
N ARG A 224 -4.39 15.12 22.49
CA ARG A 224 -3.56 15.32 23.70
C ARG A 224 -2.19 15.91 23.39
N ASN A 225 -1.61 15.53 22.27
CA ASN A 225 -0.24 15.90 21.88
C ASN A 225 -0.21 17.00 20.80
N HIS A 226 -1.37 17.55 20.46
CA HIS A 226 -1.52 18.58 19.43
C HIS A 226 -0.93 18.20 18.05
N TYR A 227 -0.93 16.91 17.71
CA TYR A 227 -0.42 16.47 16.41
C TYR A 227 -1.37 16.87 15.28
N PRO A 228 -0.88 17.59 14.24
CA PRO A 228 -1.71 17.97 13.11
C PRO A 228 -2.10 16.75 12.27
N VAL A 229 -3.25 16.86 11.61
CA VAL A 229 -3.88 15.84 10.75
C VAL A 229 -4.22 16.50 9.41
N VAL A 230 -3.93 15.82 8.30
CA VAL A 230 -4.41 16.26 6.99
C VAL A 230 -5.84 15.77 6.78
N LEU A 231 -6.78 16.68 6.50
CA LEU A 231 -8.13 16.30 6.11
C LEU A 231 -8.25 16.18 4.59
N LEU A 232 -8.98 15.15 4.17
CA LEU A 232 -9.36 14.89 2.79
C LEU A 232 -10.89 14.80 2.74
N ALA A 233 -11.48 15.15 1.60
CA ALA A 233 -12.90 14.91 1.34
C ALA A 233 -13.06 14.07 0.07
N ASP A 234 -14.02 13.16 0.08
CA ASP A 234 -14.51 12.53 -1.15
C ASP A 234 -15.77 13.21 -1.70
N ASP A 235 -16.14 12.86 -2.92
CA ASP A 235 -17.32 13.37 -3.63
C ASP A 235 -18.67 13.02 -2.99
N HIS A 236 -18.68 12.23 -1.91
CA HIS A 236 -19.86 11.88 -1.13
C HIS A 236 -19.92 12.62 0.21
N TYR A 237 -18.93 13.46 0.52
CA TYR A 237 -18.99 14.29 1.70
C TYR A 237 -20.04 15.39 1.56
N ALA A 238 -21.26 15.08 2.02
CA ALA A 238 -22.46 15.88 1.80
C ALA A 238 -22.40 17.31 2.39
N LEU A 239 -21.53 17.54 3.38
CA LEU A 239 -21.36 18.85 4.02
C LEU A 239 -20.37 19.76 3.28
N PHE A 240 -19.66 19.25 2.26
CA PHE A 240 -18.77 20.09 1.46
C PHE A 240 -19.58 21.12 0.65
N PRO A 241 -19.15 22.39 0.58
CA PRO A 241 -19.96 23.46 -0.04
C PRO A 241 -20.12 23.35 -1.56
N PHE A 242 -19.33 22.52 -2.23
CA PHE A 242 -19.33 22.36 -3.69
C PHE A 242 -19.59 20.92 -4.11
N ASP A 243 -20.18 20.74 -5.29
CA ASP A 243 -20.42 19.42 -5.88
C ASP A 243 -19.15 18.93 -6.59
N LEU A 244 -18.34 18.15 -5.88
CA LEU A 244 -17.08 17.60 -6.40
C LEU A 244 -17.33 16.62 -7.57
N ALA A 245 -18.40 15.84 -7.51
CA ALA A 245 -18.73 14.86 -8.55
C ALA A 245 -19.04 15.54 -9.89
N LYS A 246 -19.77 16.66 -9.86
CA LYS A 246 -20.07 17.47 -11.05
C LYS A 246 -18.81 17.98 -11.76
N GLU A 247 -17.78 18.33 -11.00
CA GLU A 247 -16.49 18.81 -11.51
C GLU A 247 -15.47 17.67 -11.74
N ASN A 248 -15.90 16.40 -11.63
CA ASN A 248 -15.09 15.19 -11.83
C ASN A 248 -13.90 15.05 -10.85
N TYR A 249 -14.05 15.60 -9.65
CA TYR A 249 -13.15 15.41 -8.52
C TYR A 249 -13.72 14.33 -7.60
N VAL A 250 -12.99 13.23 -7.37
CA VAL A 250 -13.45 12.17 -6.45
C VAL A 250 -12.86 12.36 -5.07
N TYR A 251 -11.58 12.72 -4.98
CA TYR A 251 -10.90 13.01 -3.72
C TYR A 251 -10.20 14.36 -3.82
N VAL A 252 -10.34 15.18 -2.79
CA VAL A 252 -9.64 16.47 -2.67
C VAL A 252 -8.91 16.57 -1.33
N ILE A 253 -7.75 17.22 -1.32
CA ILE A 253 -7.01 17.51 -0.09
C ILE A 253 -7.46 18.85 0.44
N LEU A 254 -7.93 18.89 1.69
CA LEU A 254 -8.44 20.11 2.30
C LEU A 254 -7.31 20.96 2.87
N GLY A 255 -6.50 20.39 3.76
CA GLY A 255 -5.41 21.08 4.44
C GLY A 255 -5.07 20.43 5.77
N TYR A 256 -4.20 21.09 6.54
CA TYR A 256 -3.87 20.69 7.90
C TYR A 256 -4.91 21.18 8.90
N TYR A 257 -5.29 20.31 9.81
CA TYR A 257 -6.15 20.61 10.94
C TYR A 257 -5.50 20.07 12.20
N TRP A 258 -5.83 20.66 13.34
CA TRP A 258 -5.53 20.08 14.65
C TRP A 258 -6.82 19.69 15.35
N VAL A 259 -6.74 18.72 16.24
CA VAL A 259 -7.91 18.24 16.97
C VAL A 259 -8.13 19.12 18.18
N THR A 260 -9.26 19.81 18.26
CA THR A 260 -9.60 20.66 19.41
C THR A 260 -10.24 19.86 20.54
N ASN A 261 -11.06 18.86 20.18
CA ASN A 261 -11.79 18.02 21.13
C ASN A 261 -12.07 16.64 20.55
N VAL A 262 -12.12 15.66 21.44
CA VAL A 262 -12.66 14.31 21.19
C VAL A 262 -13.63 13.99 22.32
N TRP A 263 -14.84 13.52 22.01
CA TRP A 263 -15.84 13.15 23.03
C TRP A 263 -16.67 11.95 22.59
N ALA A 264 -17.29 11.27 23.54
CA ALA A 264 -18.23 10.20 23.24
C ALA A 264 -19.67 10.72 23.22
N GLU A 265 -20.44 10.18 22.31
CA GLU A 265 -21.80 10.61 21.98
C GLU A 265 -22.73 9.41 21.92
N CYS A 266 -23.97 9.60 22.37
CA CYS A 266 -25.03 8.62 22.13
C CYS A 266 -25.61 8.86 20.74
N ASP A 267 -25.41 7.91 19.82
CA ASP A 267 -25.86 8.02 18.43
C ASP A 267 -27.19 7.28 18.17
N GLY A 268 -27.58 6.40 19.10
CA GLY A 268 -28.80 5.61 19.04
C GLY A 268 -29.06 4.86 20.34
N VAL A 269 -30.22 4.21 20.42
CA VAL A 269 -30.54 3.26 21.49
C VAL A 269 -31.03 1.98 20.83
N ARG A 270 -30.44 0.85 21.19
CA ARG A 270 -30.83 -0.48 20.71
C ARG A 270 -32.20 -0.89 21.25
N SER A 271 -32.79 -1.93 20.64
CA SER A 271 -34.07 -2.50 21.09
C SER A 271 -34.07 -2.97 22.55
N ASN A 272 -32.92 -3.39 23.07
CA ASN A 272 -32.72 -3.79 24.47
C ASN A 272 -32.52 -2.60 25.45
N GLY A 273 -32.53 -1.36 24.96
CA GLY A 273 -32.33 -0.14 25.75
C GLY A 273 -30.87 0.29 25.92
N GLU A 274 -29.90 -0.43 25.34
CA GLU A 274 -28.49 -0.06 25.38
C GLU A 274 -28.18 1.12 24.46
N LYS A 275 -27.34 2.05 24.93
CA LYS A 275 -26.94 3.24 24.17
C LYS A 275 -25.84 2.89 23.18
N ILE A 276 -26.00 3.33 21.94
CA ILE A 276 -24.98 3.19 20.90
C ILE A 276 -23.97 4.31 21.07
N VAL A 277 -22.72 3.96 21.32
CA VAL A 277 -21.63 4.91 21.58
C VAL A 277 -20.87 5.20 20.29
N ARG A 278 -20.70 6.49 19.99
CA ARG A 278 -19.86 6.97 18.90
C ARG A 278 -18.91 8.05 19.39
N TYR A 279 -17.64 7.94 19.03
CA TYR A 279 -16.68 9.00 19.31
C TYR A 279 -16.76 10.07 18.23
N LYS A 280 -16.79 11.33 18.65
CA LYS A 280 -16.84 12.52 17.83
C LYS A 280 -15.55 13.29 17.97
N VAL A 281 -15.16 13.97 16.90
CA VAL A 281 -13.90 14.71 16.82
C VAL A 281 -14.16 16.07 16.18
N ALA A 282 -13.60 17.11 16.78
CA ALA A 282 -13.60 18.46 16.23
C ALA A 282 -12.19 18.78 15.69
N PHE A 283 -12.13 19.11 14.41
CA PHE A 283 -10.92 19.47 13.69
C PHE A 283 -10.95 20.96 13.36
N GLN A 284 -9.92 21.71 13.75
CA GLN A 284 -9.79 23.12 13.43
C GLN A 284 -8.62 23.37 12.48
N TRP A 285 -8.84 24.23 11.48
CA TRP A 285 -7.83 24.68 10.51
C TRP A 285 -6.58 25.21 11.22
N CYS A 286 -5.42 24.73 10.79
CA CYS A 286 -4.14 25.24 11.29
C CYS A 286 -3.81 26.63 10.70
N ASP A 287 -3.17 27.46 11.51
CA ASP A 287 -2.68 28.78 11.11
C ASP A 287 -1.46 28.66 10.18
N GLY A 288 -1.22 29.69 9.35
CA GLY A 288 -0.04 29.77 8.48
C GLY A 288 -0.18 29.08 7.11
N GLN A 289 -1.26 28.33 6.86
CA GLN A 289 -1.52 27.68 5.56
C GLN A 289 -2.39 28.49 4.58
N GLY A 290 -2.69 29.73 4.92
CA GLY A 290 -3.57 30.61 4.13
C GLY A 290 -5.06 30.32 4.37
N ASP A 291 -5.88 30.85 3.47
CA ASP A 291 -7.33 30.61 3.48
C ASP A 291 -7.66 29.29 2.79
N PRO A 292 -8.74 28.59 3.24
CA PRO A 292 -9.20 27.40 2.55
C PRO A 292 -9.44 27.69 1.06
N TRP A 293 -8.91 26.85 0.16
CA TRP A 293 -8.92 27.10 -1.28
C TRP A 293 -10.32 27.13 -1.91
N TRP A 294 -11.32 26.65 -1.18
CA TRP A 294 -12.74 26.71 -1.54
C TRP A 294 -13.44 27.98 -1.01
N SER A 295 -12.71 28.89 -0.37
CA SER A 295 -13.24 30.18 0.08
C SER A 295 -13.51 31.07 -1.14
N PRO A 296 -14.63 31.83 -1.17
CA PRO A 296 -14.86 32.81 -2.21
C PRO A 296 -13.71 33.84 -2.25
N PRO A 297 -13.24 34.26 -3.44
CA PRO A 297 -12.25 35.31 -3.53
C PRO A 297 -12.81 36.60 -2.93
N SER A 298 -12.04 37.23 -2.04
CA SER A 298 -12.39 38.54 -1.49
C SER A 298 -12.61 39.53 -2.65
N PRO A 299 -13.67 40.37 -2.61
CA PRO A 299 -13.88 41.38 -3.64
C PRO A 299 -12.64 42.26 -3.70
N ARG A 300 -11.96 42.25 -4.86
CA ARG A 300 -10.89 43.21 -5.13
C ARG A 300 -11.54 44.59 -5.14
N ILE A 301 -11.14 45.44 -4.20
CA ILE A 301 -11.38 46.87 -4.34
C ILE A 301 -10.56 47.26 -5.58
N GLU A 302 -11.25 47.59 -6.67
CA GLU A 302 -10.61 48.20 -7.82
C GLU A 302 -10.05 49.54 -7.34
N ASP A 303 -8.73 49.62 -7.18
CA ASP A 303 -8.04 50.88 -6.97
C ASP A 303 -8.28 51.74 -8.22
N GLY A 304 -9.25 52.65 -8.09
CA GLY A 304 -9.50 53.71 -9.05
C GLY A 304 -8.26 54.58 -9.17
N ASP A 305 -7.76 54.66 -10.40
CA ASP A 305 -6.74 55.56 -10.91
C ASP A 305 -6.90 57.00 -10.38
N VAL A 306 -6.00 57.41 -9.48
CA VAL A 306 -5.62 58.82 -9.30
C VAL A 306 -4.12 58.90 -9.13
N GLY A 307 -3.46 59.39 -10.16
CA GLY A 307 -2.01 59.54 -10.21
C GLY A 307 -1.42 60.60 -9.28
N SER A 308 -0.10 60.43 -9.10
CA SER A 308 0.93 61.44 -8.80
C SER A 308 1.12 61.93 -7.36
N SER A 309 2.19 61.38 -6.76
CA SER A 309 3.31 62.10 -6.12
C SER A 309 3.03 63.03 -4.93
N ILE A 310 3.51 62.64 -3.73
CA ILE A 310 4.49 63.40 -2.93
C ILE A 310 4.96 62.55 -1.73
N SER A 311 6.25 62.65 -1.47
CA SER A 311 7.11 61.96 -0.49
C SER A 311 6.94 62.36 0.99
N LYS A 312 7.34 61.43 1.87
CA LYS A 312 7.95 61.59 3.22
C LYS A 312 7.25 62.49 4.26
N ALA A 313 6.79 61.89 5.36
CA ALA A 313 7.28 62.14 6.73
C ALA A 313 6.48 61.35 7.80
N CYS A 314 7.19 60.86 8.82
CA CYS A 314 6.63 60.41 10.10
C CYS A 314 5.84 61.53 10.80
N GLY A 315 4.78 61.16 11.53
CA GLY A 315 4.14 62.03 12.51
C GLY A 315 2.81 61.48 13.02
N LEU A 316 2.75 61.23 14.32
CA LEU A 316 1.55 60.86 15.08
C LEU A 316 0.36 61.81 14.82
N ALA A 317 -0.82 61.26 14.53
CA ALA A 317 -2.11 61.82 14.92
C ALA A 317 -3.25 60.80 14.74
N VAL A 318 -4.05 60.60 15.79
CA VAL A 318 -5.34 59.90 15.77
C VAL A 318 -6.43 60.90 15.32
N PRO A 319 -7.36 60.50 14.44
CA PRO A 319 -8.80 60.62 14.76
C PRO A 319 -9.62 59.41 14.25
N SER A 320 -10.32 58.71 15.15
CA SER A 320 -11.78 58.70 15.38
C SER A 320 -12.68 58.09 14.29
N GLN A 321 -13.14 56.87 14.57
CA GLN A 321 -14.50 56.33 14.42
C GLN A 321 -15.30 56.65 13.15
N ASN A 322 -15.38 55.69 12.23
CA ASN A 322 -16.61 54.94 11.88
C ASN A 322 -16.44 54.21 10.55
N THR A 323 -16.05 52.93 10.59
CA THR A 323 -16.42 51.92 9.58
C THR A 323 -16.28 50.54 10.23
N SER A 324 -17.41 49.92 10.50
CA SER A 324 -17.52 48.51 10.88
C SER A 324 -17.22 47.64 9.66
N ASP A 325 -16.02 47.07 9.56
CA ASP A 325 -15.77 45.83 8.80
C ASP A 325 -14.46 45.14 9.22
N LEU A 326 -14.64 44.09 10.04
CA LEU A 326 -13.97 42.79 10.06
C LEU A 326 -12.47 42.71 9.70
N LEU A 327 -11.61 43.24 10.58
CA LEU A 327 -10.27 42.67 10.80
C LEU A 327 -10.38 41.59 11.87
N TRP A 328 -10.23 40.33 11.47
CA TRP A 328 -10.24 39.15 12.34
C TRP A 328 -9.15 39.27 13.42
N ARG A 329 -9.56 39.58 14.65
CA ARG A 329 -8.76 39.40 15.86
C ARG A 329 -9.31 38.18 16.59
N PRO A 330 -8.50 37.15 16.92
CA PRO A 330 -8.94 36.09 17.80
C PRO A 330 -9.38 36.71 19.12
N SER A 331 -10.67 36.57 19.43
CA SER A 331 -11.19 36.96 20.73
C SER A 331 -10.64 35.99 21.77
N SER A 332 -10.34 36.51 22.97
CA SER A 332 -9.95 35.81 24.21
C SER A 332 -10.25 34.30 24.27
N LEU A 333 -9.33 33.51 24.83
CA LEU A 333 -9.49 32.08 25.16
C LEU A 333 -10.92 31.79 25.65
N HIS A 334 -11.78 31.27 24.78
CA HIS A 334 -13.07 30.74 25.20
C HIS A 334 -12.79 29.33 25.69
N ALA A 335 -12.39 29.20 26.95
CA ALA A 335 -12.30 27.90 27.60
C ALA A 335 -13.69 27.26 27.57
N HIS A 336 -13.80 26.06 27.02
CA HIS A 336 -15.07 25.34 27.02
C HIS A 336 -15.59 25.19 28.45
N LYS A 337 -16.90 25.34 28.61
CA LYS A 337 -17.54 25.12 29.90
C LYS A 337 -17.47 23.62 30.24
N ALA A 338 -16.50 23.23 31.06
CA ALA A 338 -16.32 21.87 31.53
C ALA A 338 -16.80 21.71 32.98
N MET A 339 -17.40 20.55 33.29
CA MET A 339 -17.84 20.19 34.64
C MET A 339 -17.47 18.74 34.93
N ARG A 340 -17.17 18.45 36.20
CA ARG A 340 -16.90 17.09 36.69
C ARG A 340 -18.21 16.38 37.03
N CYS A 341 -18.37 15.17 36.51
CA CYS A 341 -19.51 14.33 36.84
C CYS A 341 -19.49 13.91 38.31
N LEU A 342 -20.59 14.11 39.03
CA LEU A 342 -20.70 13.73 40.44
C LEU A 342 -20.71 12.21 40.68
N VAL A 343 -20.86 11.40 39.62
CA VAL A 343 -20.95 9.94 39.70
C VAL A 343 -19.63 9.26 39.34
N CYS A 344 -19.04 9.57 38.18
CA CYS A 344 -17.78 8.96 37.76
C CYS A 344 -16.55 9.83 38.04
N ALA A 345 -16.72 11.06 38.53
CA ALA A 345 -15.66 12.06 38.74
C ALA A 345 -14.87 12.47 37.48
N VAL A 346 -15.23 11.94 36.30
CA VAL A 346 -14.63 12.31 35.02
C VAL A 346 -15.18 13.66 34.56
N GLU A 347 -14.30 14.51 34.06
CA GLU A 347 -14.65 15.81 33.48
C GLU A 347 -15.31 15.63 32.10
N SER A 348 -16.33 16.42 31.82
CA SER A 348 -16.98 16.47 30.50
C SER A 348 -17.20 17.92 30.09
N ILE A 349 -17.01 18.21 28.80
CA ILE A 349 -17.28 19.52 28.21
C ILE A 349 -18.77 19.68 27.90
N GLN A 350 -19.29 20.90 27.97
CA GLN A 350 -20.63 21.21 27.46
C GLN A 350 -20.56 21.36 25.93
N VAL A 351 -21.09 20.37 25.21
CA VAL A 351 -21.11 20.35 23.73
C VAL A 351 -22.35 21.03 23.16
N TYR A 352 -23.48 20.95 23.87
CA TYR A 352 -24.80 21.33 23.38
C TYR A 352 -25.44 22.47 24.18
N THR A 353 -26.27 23.28 23.51
CA THR A 353 -27.00 24.41 24.13
C THR A 353 -28.01 23.99 25.18
N VAL A 354 -28.55 22.77 25.07
CA VAL A 354 -29.53 22.21 26.04
C VAL A 354 -28.96 22.05 27.45
N GLY A 355 -27.64 22.03 27.59
CA GLY A 355 -26.95 21.98 28.86
C GLY A 355 -25.86 20.91 28.92
N TRP A 356 -25.23 20.81 30.08
CA TRP A 356 -24.16 19.86 30.32
C TRP A 356 -24.69 18.46 30.65
N MET A 357 -23.97 17.45 30.17
CA MET A 357 -24.22 16.04 30.45
C MET A 357 -22.88 15.29 30.56
N CYS A 358 -22.89 14.13 31.23
CA CYS A 358 -21.70 13.28 31.31
C CYS A 358 -21.44 12.62 29.94
N LEU A 359 -20.21 12.77 29.44
CA LEU A 359 -19.75 12.21 28.15
C LEU A 359 -18.86 10.98 28.32
N ASN A 360 -18.79 10.40 29.52
CA ASN A 360 -18.06 9.15 29.77
C ASN A 360 -19.00 7.95 29.56
N PRO A 361 -18.80 7.09 28.52
CA PRO A 361 -19.67 5.95 28.24
C PRO A 361 -19.80 4.95 29.38
N GLY A 362 -18.73 4.77 30.18
CA GLY A 362 -18.73 3.87 31.33
C GLY A 362 -19.52 4.39 32.53
N CYS A 363 -20.09 5.59 32.46
CA CYS A 363 -20.85 6.18 33.56
C CYS A 363 -22.35 5.91 33.43
N ARG A 364 -23.02 5.53 34.53
CA ARG A 364 -24.49 5.36 34.55
C ARG A 364 -25.28 6.64 34.22
N THR A 365 -24.66 7.82 34.33
CA THR A 365 -25.27 9.11 33.93
C THR A 365 -24.80 9.58 32.55
N PHE A 366 -24.16 8.71 31.76
CA PHE A 366 -23.80 9.00 30.38
C PHE A 366 -25.04 9.46 29.61
N TRP A 367 -24.96 10.59 28.92
CA TRP A 367 -26.04 11.09 28.07
C TRP A 367 -27.38 11.32 28.81
N THR A 368 -27.32 11.81 30.06
CA THR A 368 -28.50 12.24 30.82
C THR A 368 -28.45 13.74 31.12
N LEU A 369 -29.60 14.40 31.02
CA LEU A 369 -29.79 15.82 31.32
C LEU A 369 -30.74 15.93 32.52
N ASN A 370 -30.30 16.58 33.61
CA ASN A 370 -31.08 16.73 34.85
C ASN A 370 -31.63 15.40 35.42
N GLY A 371 -30.89 14.30 35.25
CA GLY A 371 -31.28 12.97 35.72
C GLY A 371 -32.19 12.18 34.79
N LEU A 372 -32.62 12.76 33.66
CA LEU A 372 -33.43 12.10 32.64
C LEU A 372 -32.60 11.78 31.38
N PRO A 373 -32.91 10.71 30.62
CA PRO A 373 -32.29 10.47 29.32
C PRO A 373 -32.43 11.70 28.40
N CYS A 374 -31.33 12.13 27.78
CA CYS A 374 -31.37 13.24 26.84
C CYS A 374 -31.96 12.77 25.49
N SER A 375 -32.81 13.60 24.88
CA SER A 375 -33.31 13.37 23.51
C SER A 375 -32.14 13.24 22.54
N LEU A 376 -32.25 12.30 21.60
CA LEU A 376 -31.27 12.15 20.52
C LEU A 376 -31.53 13.12 19.36
N ASP A 377 -32.75 13.66 19.28
CA ASP A 377 -33.19 14.55 18.22
C ASP A 377 -33.11 16.02 18.67
N ASP A 378 -32.84 16.92 17.73
CA ASP A 378 -32.81 18.38 17.88
C ASP A 378 -31.75 18.97 18.85
N LEU A 379 -30.58 18.34 18.96
CA LEU A 379 -29.44 18.90 19.68
C LEU A 379 -28.66 19.91 18.82
N THR A 380 -28.52 21.14 19.33
CA THR A 380 -27.73 22.21 18.70
C THR A 380 -26.43 22.42 19.46
N PHE A 381 -25.31 22.55 18.72
CA PHE A 381 -24.00 22.83 19.32
C PHE A 381 -24.01 24.17 20.07
N ASP A 382 -23.35 24.20 21.22
CA ASP A 382 -23.12 25.43 21.97
C ASP A 382 -22.18 26.36 21.17
N ASN A 383 -22.51 27.67 21.13
CA ASN A 383 -21.68 28.65 20.42
C ASN A 383 -20.27 28.74 21.00
N SER A 384 -20.10 28.52 22.31
CA SER A 384 -18.78 28.48 22.94
C SER A 384 -17.99 27.21 22.60
N PHE A 385 -18.67 26.12 22.25
CA PHE A 385 -18.03 24.88 21.81
C PHE A 385 -17.54 25.00 20.37
N THR A 386 -18.33 25.62 19.49
CA THR A 386 -17.99 25.79 18.07
C THR A 386 -17.17 27.04 17.77
N ALA A 387 -16.88 27.89 18.76
CA ALA A 387 -16.01 29.04 18.57
C ALA A 387 -14.58 28.60 18.19
N LEU A 388 -13.98 29.28 17.21
CA LEU A 388 -12.59 29.02 16.82
C LEU A 388 -11.64 29.40 17.95
N GLN A 389 -10.71 28.50 18.26
CA GLN A 389 -9.71 28.66 19.31
C GLN A 389 -8.40 29.22 18.75
N SER A 390 -7.61 29.88 19.57
CA SER A 390 -6.23 30.19 19.21
C SER A 390 -5.42 28.91 19.09
N GLN A 391 -4.66 28.75 18.01
CA GLN A 391 -3.81 27.58 17.84
C GLN A 391 -2.75 27.52 18.96
N PRO A 392 -2.54 26.34 19.59
CA PRO A 392 -1.42 26.12 20.49
C PRO A 392 -0.06 26.39 19.80
N GLY A 393 0.87 27.05 20.50
CA GLY A 393 2.14 27.51 19.91
C GLY A 393 3.12 26.38 19.56
N ASP A 394 2.88 25.17 20.04
CA ASP A 394 3.60 23.93 19.75
C ASP A 394 3.12 23.25 18.46
N ILE A 395 2.01 23.70 17.86
CA ILE A 395 1.55 23.22 16.56
C ILE A 395 2.29 23.98 15.46
N TYR A 396 3.13 23.27 14.73
CA TYR A 396 3.81 23.79 13.54
C TYR A 396 3.44 22.95 12.32
N VAL A 397 2.94 23.61 11.27
CA VAL A 397 2.61 22.97 9.99
C VAL A 397 3.46 23.56 8.87
N HIS A 398 4.16 22.70 8.15
CA HIS A 398 4.89 23.11 6.96
C HIS A 398 3.99 22.95 5.73
N VAL A 399 3.38 24.03 5.27
CA VAL A 399 2.31 24.00 4.23
C VAL A 399 2.79 23.37 2.92
N GLN A 400 4.06 23.59 2.54
CA GLN A 400 4.65 22.96 1.36
C GLN A 400 4.72 21.41 1.47
N SER A 401 4.53 20.86 2.67
CA SER A 401 4.45 19.42 2.92
C SER A 401 3.13 18.77 2.46
N LEU A 402 2.09 19.55 2.14
CA LEU A 402 0.86 18.99 1.55
C LEU A 402 1.09 18.54 0.11
N THR A 403 1.95 19.25 -0.61
CA THR A 403 2.27 18.92 -2.00
C THR A 403 3.32 17.81 -2.02
N PRO A 404 3.02 16.63 -2.59
CA PRO A 404 4.03 15.59 -2.74
C PRO A 404 5.23 16.12 -3.53
N PRO A 405 6.47 15.76 -3.15
CA PRO A 405 7.64 16.13 -3.94
C PRO A 405 7.54 15.54 -5.35
N PRO A 406 8.15 16.18 -6.37
CA PRO A 406 8.16 15.65 -7.71
C PRO A 406 8.80 14.24 -7.73
N PRO A 407 8.30 13.35 -8.60
CA PRO A 407 8.86 12.01 -8.70
C PRO A 407 10.33 12.06 -9.12
N PRO A 408 11.17 11.11 -8.66
CA PRO A 408 12.56 11.05 -9.07
C PRO A 408 12.67 10.69 -10.57
N ILE A 409 13.48 11.45 -11.30
CA ILE A 409 13.75 11.20 -12.73
C ILE A 409 14.74 10.03 -12.89
N GLY A 410 15.65 9.84 -11.96
CA GLY A 410 16.69 8.80 -12.03
C GLY A 410 18.00 9.30 -12.62
N GLY A 411 18.65 8.45 -13.42
CA GLY A 411 19.94 8.71 -14.04
C GLY A 411 20.66 7.39 -14.38
N PRO A 412 21.83 7.45 -15.06
CA PRO A 412 22.52 6.27 -15.57
C PRO A 412 22.89 5.21 -14.52
N SER A 413 23.08 5.63 -13.27
CA SER A 413 23.41 4.76 -12.13
C SER A 413 22.29 4.69 -11.09
N ALA A 414 21.10 5.23 -11.39
CA ALA A 414 20.02 5.33 -10.42
C ALA A 414 19.31 3.98 -10.22
N VAL A 415 19.08 3.63 -8.96
CA VAL A 415 18.26 2.47 -8.58
C VAL A 415 16.78 2.84 -8.66
N ILE A 416 16.20 2.65 -9.85
CA ILE A 416 14.78 2.97 -10.11
C ILE A 416 13.79 1.91 -9.62
N THR A 417 14.29 0.87 -8.96
CA THR A 417 13.54 -0.30 -8.52
C THR A 417 13.17 -0.23 -7.04
N SER A 418 13.48 0.87 -6.37
CA SER A 418 13.13 1.08 -4.96
C SER A 418 11.70 1.59 -4.78
N ARG A 419 11.16 1.45 -3.57
CA ARG A 419 9.82 1.93 -3.21
C ARG A 419 9.58 3.41 -3.52
N ARG A 420 10.63 4.24 -3.58
CA ARG A 420 10.50 5.65 -3.97
C ARG A 420 9.97 5.82 -5.40
N TYR A 421 10.34 4.92 -6.29
CA TYR A 421 9.99 4.95 -7.70
C TYR A 421 8.62 4.31 -8.00
N SER A 422 8.06 3.53 -7.08
CA SER A 422 6.70 3.00 -7.21
C SER A 422 5.61 3.99 -6.80
N ARG A 423 5.97 5.12 -6.17
CA ARG A 423 5.04 6.18 -5.76
C ARG A 423 4.35 6.84 -6.96
N GLY A 424 3.23 7.52 -6.68
CA GLY A 424 2.54 8.35 -7.65
C GLY A 424 3.22 9.71 -7.86
N MET A 425 2.65 10.52 -8.76
CA MET A 425 3.05 11.91 -9.03
C MET A 425 1.93 12.88 -8.66
N HIS A 426 2.30 14.11 -8.32
CA HIS A 426 1.40 15.28 -8.33
C HIS A 426 1.69 16.12 -9.57
N CYS A 427 0.67 16.39 -10.37
CA CYS A 427 0.80 17.22 -11.57
C CYS A 427 0.71 18.70 -11.20
N SER A 428 1.80 19.44 -11.37
CA SER A 428 1.83 20.90 -11.11
C SER A 428 0.92 21.71 -12.04
N ALA A 429 0.57 21.19 -13.22
CA ALA A 429 -0.27 21.89 -14.19
C ALA A 429 -1.77 21.82 -13.88
N CYS A 430 -2.26 20.67 -13.40
CA CYS A 430 -3.70 20.46 -13.17
C CYS A 430 -4.07 20.06 -11.74
N GLY A 431 -3.10 19.86 -10.84
CA GLY A 431 -3.30 19.46 -9.45
C GLY A 431 -3.60 17.97 -9.23
N ARG A 432 -3.72 17.18 -10.30
CA ARG A 432 -4.09 15.76 -10.20
C ARG A 432 -2.94 14.91 -9.63
N LEU A 433 -3.27 14.04 -8.68
CA LEU A 433 -2.46 12.91 -8.26
C LEU A 433 -2.66 11.76 -9.24
N SER A 434 -1.58 11.12 -9.68
CA SER A 434 -1.64 10.00 -10.63
C SER A 434 -0.68 8.89 -10.21
N CYS A 435 -1.13 7.65 -10.26
CA CYS A 435 -0.28 6.48 -10.06
C CYS A 435 0.75 6.38 -11.18
N ARG A 436 1.97 5.94 -10.85
CA ARG A 436 2.89 5.47 -11.88
C ARG A 436 2.40 4.12 -12.35
N PHE A 437 2.03 4.02 -13.62
CA PHE A 437 1.57 2.76 -14.20
C PHE A 437 2.43 2.26 -15.36
N LYS A 438 3.34 3.09 -15.92
CA LYS A 438 4.32 2.67 -16.94
C LYS A 438 5.71 2.57 -16.33
N TRP A 439 6.48 1.58 -16.77
CA TRP A 439 7.86 1.42 -16.31
C TRP A 439 8.76 2.58 -16.78
N SER A 440 8.63 3.05 -18.01
CA SER A 440 9.55 4.08 -18.55
C SER A 440 9.25 5.51 -18.10
N ARG A 441 8.06 5.78 -17.53
CA ARG A 441 7.63 7.17 -17.25
C ARG A 441 6.47 7.29 -16.25
N TYR A 442 6.33 8.49 -15.70
CA TYR A 442 5.10 8.97 -15.07
C TYR A 442 4.27 9.75 -16.10
N GLU A 443 2.96 9.58 -16.09
CA GLU A 443 2.06 10.38 -16.91
C GLU A 443 0.83 10.80 -16.13
N CYS A 444 0.44 12.06 -16.30
CA CYS A 444 -0.76 12.58 -15.66
C CYS A 444 -2.00 11.96 -16.31
N SER A 445 -2.88 11.39 -15.49
CA SER A 445 -4.10 10.72 -15.97
C SER A 445 -5.21 11.71 -16.36
N THR A 446 -5.01 13.03 -16.21
CA THR A 446 -5.96 14.05 -16.65
C THR A 446 -6.00 14.12 -18.18
N SER A 447 -7.18 13.86 -18.75
CA SER A 447 -7.41 14.00 -20.19
C SER A 447 -7.02 15.40 -20.68
N GLY A 448 -6.20 15.47 -21.72
CA GLY A 448 -5.73 16.74 -22.29
C GLY A 448 -4.61 17.46 -21.53
N CYS A 449 -4.16 16.97 -20.37
CA CYS A 449 -3.06 17.61 -19.63
C CYS A 449 -1.69 17.36 -20.26
N GLY A 450 -1.41 16.12 -20.69
CA GLY A 450 -0.19 15.77 -21.42
C GLY A 450 1.12 15.84 -20.63
N THR A 451 1.08 16.09 -19.31
CA THR A 451 2.30 16.10 -18.47
C THR A 451 2.89 14.69 -18.37
N VAL A 452 4.17 14.56 -18.74
CA VAL A 452 4.94 13.31 -18.68
C VAL A 452 6.29 13.59 -18.06
N ILE A 453 6.76 12.68 -17.20
CA ILE A 453 8.10 12.69 -16.61
C ILE A 453 8.77 11.36 -16.94
N MET A 454 9.82 11.41 -17.77
CA MET A 454 10.58 10.21 -18.14
C MET A 454 11.40 9.71 -16.96
N VAL A 455 11.57 8.40 -16.88
CA VAL A 455 12.43 7.76 -15.88
C VAL A 455 13.66 7.19 -16.56
N GLU A 456 14.83 7.64 -16.10
CA GLU A 456 16.12 7.13 -16.52
C GLU A 456 16.57 6.00 -15.59
N ALA A 457 16.55 4.78 -16.12
CA ALA A 457 16.86 3.56 -15.39
C ALA A 457 18.34 3.19 -15.49
N GLY A 458 19.03 3.07 -14.35
CA GLY A 458 20.32 2.39 -14.30
C GLY A 458 20.15 0.87 -14.40
N ILE A 459 20.98 0.22 -15.21
CA ILE A 459 20.98 -1.25 -15.34
C ILE A 459 21.60 -1.89 -14.11
N ARG A 460 20.85 -2.77 -13.45
CA ARG A 460 21.31 -3.55 -12.29
C ARG A 460 21.97 -4.84 -12.75
N LYS A 461 23.12 -5.17 -12.18
CA LYS A 461 23.77 -6.46 -12.41
C LYS A 461 23.23 -7.51 -11.42
N PRO A 462 23.08 -8.78 -11.82
CA PRO A 462 22.62 -9.84 -10.91
C PRO A 462 23.45 -9.93 -9.62
N ARG A 463 24.77 -9.79 -9.72
CA ARG A 463 25.68 -9.85 -8.57
C ARG A 463 25.44 -8.74 -7.53
N GLU A 464 24.87 -7.61 -7.93
CA GLU A 464 24.51 -6.51 -7.01
C GLU A 464 23.24 -6.80 -6.21
N LEU A 465 22.47 -7.79 -6.65
CA LEU A 465 21.20 -8.20 -6.05
C LEU A 465 21.38 -9.45 -5.17
N TRP A 466 22.62 -9.93 -5.04
CA TRP A 466 22.94 -11.05 -4.17
C TRP A 466 23.03 -10.55 -2.72
N THR A 467 22.32 -11.21 -1.82
CA THR A 467 22.24 -10.88 -0.39
C THR A 467 23.04 -11.87 0.45
N GLN A 468 23.19 -11.62 1.75
CA GLN A 468 23.80 -12.60 2.66
C GLN A 468 23.02 -13.92 2.76
N MET A 469 21.71 -13.94 2.43
CA MET A 469 20.94 -15.19 2.32
C MET A 469 21.31 -16.00 1.06
N ASP A 470 21.96 -15.41 0.06
CA ASP A 470 22.54 -16.21 -1.03
C ASP A 470 23.69 -17.11 -0.57
N SER A 471 24.29 -16.77 0.60
CA SER A 471 25.28 -17.58 1.30
C SER A 471 24.75 -18.44 2.45
N LEU A 472 23.49 -18.25 2.89
CA LEU A 472 22.87 -19.02 3.98
C LEU A 472 21.65 -19.78 3.44
N GLU A 473 21.79 -21.10 3.38
CA GLU A 473 20.73 -22.09 3.10
C GLU A 473 20.00 -21.93 1.75
N ASP A 474 20.67 -22.38 0.67
CA ASP A 474 20.02 -22.79 -0.58
C ASP A 474 19.30 -24.14 -0.40
N MET A 475 18.44 -24.21 0.62
CA MET A 475 17.73 -25.39 1.04
C MET A 475 16.25 -25.19 0.78
N ASP A 476 15.66 -26.18 0.12
CA ASP A 476 14.21 -26.24 -0.04
C ASP A 476 13.61 -26.86 1.23
N GLU A 477 12.60 -26.21 1.79
CA GLU A 477 11.95 -26.64 3.02
C GLU A 477 10.68 -27.42 2.69
N LEU A 478 10.54 -28.60 3.29
CA LEU A 478 9.30 -29.35 3.33
C LEU A 478 8.70 -29.22 4.72
N SER A 479 7.42 -28.90 4.81
CA SER A 479 6.75 -28.94 6.11
C SER A 479 6.68 -30.38 6.60
N ASP A 480 7.07 -30.60 7.85
CA ASP A 480 6.93 -31.89 8.51
C ASP A 480 5.45 -32.21 8.72
N THR A 481 4.87 -33.00 7.81
CA THR A 481 3.50 -33.49 7.91
C THR A 481 3.30 -34.46 9.08
N SER A 482 4.38 -34.90 9.75
CA SER A 482 4.29 -35.74 10.94
C SER A 482 3.61 -35.02 12.12
N ALA A 483 3.70 -33.69 12.22
CA ALA A 483 3.07 -32.91 13.28
C ALA A 483 1.52 -32.90 13.23
N TYR A 484 0.92 -33.23 12.08
CA TYR A 484 -0.54 -33.31 11.92
C TYR A 484 -1.13 -34.69 12.26
N HIS A 485 -0.29 -35.69 12.55
CA HIS A 485 -0.76 -37.04 12.92
C HIS A 485 -1.35 -37.12 14.34
N TYR A 486 -1.25 -36.07 15.16
CA TYR A 486 -1.58 -36.14 16.60
C TYR A 486 -2.93 -35.55 17.02
N HIS A 487 -3.77 -35.07 16.10
CA HIS A 487 -5.13 -34.57 16.42
C HIS A 487 -6.27 -35.40 15.81
N ALA A 488 -6.06 -36.71 15.60
CA ALA A 488 -7.18 -37.62 15.36
C ALA A 488 -7.96 -37.84 16.67
N SER A 489 -9.21 -37.39 16.70
CA SER A 489 -10.22 -37.81 17.68
C SER A 489 -10.28 -39.35 17.76
N PRO A 490 -10.63 -39.99 18.89
CA PRO A 490 -10.42 -41.43 19.12
C PRO A 490 -11.23 -42.42 18.26
N ARG A 491 -11.79 -42.00 17.11
CA ARG A 491 -12.77 -42.78 16.34
C ARG A 491 -12.61 -42.83 14.82
N THR A 492 -11.53 -42.31 14.23
CA THR A 492 -11.32 -42.43 12.77
C THR A 492 -9.99 -43.11 12.45
N SER A 493 -10.04 -44.06 11.52
CA SER A 493 -8.91 -44.82 11.00
C SER A 493 -7.80 -43.87 10.52
N LEU A 494 -6.56 -44.15 10.94
CA LEU A 494 -5.33 -43.49 10.49
C LEU A 494 -5.34 -43.34 8.97
N THR A 495 -5.58 -42.13 8.49
CA THR A 495 -5.59 -41.82 7.06
C THR A 495 -4.16 -41.47 6.69
N PHE A 496 -3.48 -42.36 5.97
CA PHE A 496 -2.13 -42.11 5.45
C PHE A 496 -2.23 -40.98 4.41
N VAL A 497 -1.77 -39.78 4.77
CA VAL A 497 -1.61 -38.69 3.80
C VAL A 497 -0.24 -38.88 3.15
N PRO A 498 -0.15 -39.13 1.83
CA PRO A 498 1.15 -39.26 1.16
C PRO A 498 1.94 -37.97 1.31
N GLU A 499 3.23 -38.08 1.65
CA GLU A 499 4.14 -36.94 1.74
C GLU A 499 4.70 -36.55 0.36
N ILE A 500 5.27 -35.36 0.25
CA ILE A 500 6.01 -34.95 -0.96
C ILE A 500 7.27 -35.80 -1.07
N VAL A 501 7.46 -36.47 -2.20
CA VAL A 501 8.66 -37.27 -2.46
C VAL A 501 9.70 -36.39 -3.17
N VAL A 502 10.87 -36.22 -2.56
CA VAL A 502 12.00 -35.52 -3.17
C VAL A 502 12.86 -36.50 -3.93
N ASN A 503 12.97 -36.30 -5.24
CA ASN A 503 13.97 -36.99 -6.05
C ASN A 503 15.34 -36.33 -5.82
N PRO A 504 16.39 -37.13 -5.55
CA PRO A 504 17.74 -36.61 -5.36
C PRO A 504 18.18 -35.70 -6.51
N GLU A 505 18.96 -34.67 -6.18
CA GLU A 505 19.45 -33.74 -7.18
C GLU A 505 20.29 -34.46 -8.25
N ALA A 506 19.92 -34.24 -9.52
CA ALA A 506 20.57 -34.87 -10.66
C ALA A 506 21.25 -33.82 -11.54
N VAL A 507 22.49 -34.11 -11.94
CA VAL A 507 23.19 -33.34 -12.98
C VAL A 507 22.61 -33.73 -14.34
N THR A 508 21.98 -32.78 -15.02
CA THR A 508 21.40 -32.94 -16.35
C THR A 508 22.18 -32.11 -17.37
N ARG A 509 22.09 -32.51 -18.64
CA ARG A 509 22.68 -31.76 -19.76
C ARG A 509 21.64 -31.38 -20.80
N SER A 510 21.72 -30.17 -21.32
CA SER A 510 20.98 -29.81 -22.53
C SER A 510 21.58 -30.53 -23.75
N SER A 511 20.84 -30.54 -24.86
CA SER A 511 21.35 -31.00 -26.16
C SER A 511 22.58 -30.23 -26.64
N ALA A 512 22.78 -29.00 -26.15
CA ALA A 512 23.94 -28.17 -26.44
C ALA A 512 25.12 -28.41 -25.46
N GLY A 513 24.97 -29.33 -24.49
CA GLY A 513 26.00 -29.69 -23.52
C GLY A 513 26.07 -28.81 -22.27
N GLU A 514 25.17 -27.83 -22.13
CA GLU A 514 25.02 -27.02 -20.92
C GLU A 514 24.67 -27.92 -19.73
N ARG A 515 25.33 -27.74 -18.58
CA ARG A 515 25.09 -28.53 -17.37
C ARG A 515 24.27 -27.72 -16.37
N PHE A 516 23.24 -28.35 -15.82
CA PHE A 516 22.43 -27.80 -14.74
C PHE A 516 22.03 -28.90 -13.77
N LEU A 517 21.68 -28.51 -12.56
CA LEU A 517 21.20 -29.38 -11.50
C LEU A 517 19.68 -29.36 -11.49
N VAL A 518 19.07 -30.51 -11.21
CA VAL A 518 17.62 -30.66 -11.17
C VAL A 518 17.20 -31.35 -9.89
N THR A 519 16.38 -30.69 -9.10
CA THR A 519 15.65 -31.31 -7.98
C THR A 519 14.19 -31.41 -8.36
N SER A 520 13.56 -32.56 -8.11
CA SER A 520 12.14 -32.78 -8.45
C SER A 520 11.35 -33.22 -7.22
N TYR A 521 10.17 -32.64 -7.06
CA TYR A 521 9.24 -32.91 -5.97
C TYR A 521 7.99 -33.54 -6.57
N VAL A 522 7.69 -34.77 -6.18
CA VAL A 522 6.44 -35.43 -6.57
C VAL A 522 5.38 -35.10 -5.53
N LEU A 523 4.30 -34.46 -5.97
CA LEU A 523 3.23 -34.06 -5.09
C LEU A 523 2.36 -35.27 -4.68
N PRO A 524 1.77 -35.24 -3.48
CA PRO A 524 0.89 -36.28 -2.96
C PRO A 524 -0.19 -36.71 -3.96
N PHE A 525 -0.57 -38.00 -3.89
CA PHE A 525 -1.59 -38.61 -4.74
C PHE A 525 -1.31 -38.55 -6.25
N GLY A 526 -0.08 -38.24 -6.66
CA GLY A 526 0.27 -38.13 -8.08
C GLY A 526 -0.28 -36.86 -8.74
N ARG A 527 -0.60 -35.81 -7.94
CA ARG A 527 -1.20 -34.54 -8.40
C ARG A 527 -0.25 -33.64 -9.22
N GLY A 528 0.91 -34.17 -9.61
CA GLY A 528 1.91 -33.49 -10.42
C GLY A 528 3.30 -33.51 -9.80
N GLN A 529 4.23 -32.83 -10.48
CA GLN A 529 5.62 -32.69 -10.08
C GLN A 529 6.05 -31.23 -10.19
N ILE A 530 6.94 -30.81 -9.29
CA ILE A 530 7.62 -29.52 -9.35
C ILE A 530 9.10 -29.80 -9.59
N HIS A 531 9.68 -29.23 -10.64
CA HIS A 531 11.11 -29.34 -10.95
C HIS A 531 11.79 -28.00 -10.77
N ARG A 532 12.86 -27.97 -9.97
CA ARG A 532 13.76 -26.82 -9.85
C ARG A 532 15.02 -27.08 -10.65
N ILE A 533 15.27 -26.25 -11.65
CA ILE A 533 16.45 -26.28 -12.50
C ILE A 533 17.42 -25.19 -12.04
N ARG A 534 18.60 -25.58 -11.56
CA ARG A 534 19.62 -24.65 -11.07
C ARG A 534 20.82 -24.66 -11.99
N CYS A 535 21.32 -23.49 -12.33
CA CYS A 535 22.57 -23.36 -13.08
C CYS A 535 23.61 -22.67 -12.20
N PRO A 536 24.85 -23.21 -12.12
CA PRO A 536 25.91 -22.57 -11.35
C PRO A 536 26.09 -21.10 -11.77
N PRO A 537 26.32 -20.15 -10.84
CA PRO A 537 26.39 -18.73 -11.16
C PRO A 537 27.38 -18.37 -12.28
N GLY A 538 28.50 -19.09 -12.36
CA GLY A 538 29.51 -18.91 -13.40
C GLY A 538 29.09 -19.34 -14.81
N LEU A 539 27.96 -20.04 -14.96
CA LEU A 539 27.41 -20.51 -16.25
C LEU A 539 26.14 -19.77 -16.67
N ASN A 540 25.64 -18.83 -15.86
CA ASN A 540 24.41 -18.07 -16.11
C ASN A 540 24.57 -16.92 -17.14
N HIS A 541 25.45 -17.04 -18.13
CA HIS A 541 25.70 -15.97 -19.10
C HIS A 541 24.45 -15.57 -19.90
N GLU A 542 23.65 -16.55 -20.32
CA GLU A 542 22.41 -16.31 -21.07
C GLU A 542 21.35 -15.61 -20.19
N ALA A 543 21.16 -16.07 -18.95
CA ALA A 543 20.26 -15.42 -17.99
C ALA A 543 20.71 -13.98 -17.64
N ASN A 544 22.02 -13.75 -17.54
CA ASN A 544 22.58 -12.40 -17.34
C ASN A 544 22.27 -11.47 -18.53
N ALA A 545 22.36 -11.98 -19.76
CA ALA A 545 22.05 -11.23 -20.98
C ALA A 545 20.56 -10.90 -21.06
N ILE A 546 19.70 -11.91 -20.86
CA ILE A 546 18.24 -11.74 -20.81
C ILE A 546 17.86 -10.68 -19.76
N PHE A 547 18.39 -10.76 -18.54
CA PHE A 547 18.08 -9.81 -17.48
C PHE A 547 18.52 -8.37 -17.81
N ARG A 548 19.62 -8.20 -18.54
CA ARG A 548 20.03 -6.88 -19.05
C ARG A 548 19.05 -6.39 -20.11
N GLU A 549 18.74 -7.22 -21.11
CA GLU A 549 17.82 -6.85 -22.21
C GLU A 549 16.44 -6.47 -21.69
N TYR A 550 15.89 -7.21 -20.71
CA TYR A 550 14.63 -6.86 -20.06
C TYR A 550 14.65 -5.45 -19.47
N GLN A 551 15.74 -5.06 -18.80
CA GLN A 551 15.88 -3.74 -18.20
C GLN A 551 16.05 -2.64 -19.27
N GLU A 552 16.87 -2.90 -20.29
CA GLU A 552 17.12 -1.96 -21.40
C GLU A 552 15.84 -1.70 -22.21
N GLN A 553 15.11 -2.77 -22.57
CA GLN A 553 13.87 -2.67 -23.34
C GLN A 553 12.72 -2.09 -22.52
N ALA A 554 12.66 -2.37 -21.22
CA ALA A 554 11.67 -1.74 -20.35
C ALA A 554 11.92 -0.22 -20.20
N ALA A 555 13.19 0.19 -20.17
CA ALA A 555 13.57 1.60 -20.10
C ALA A 555 13.28 2.33 -21.41
N SER A 556 13.57 1.71 -22.56
CA SER A 556 13.28 2.29 -23.88
C SER A 556 11.78 2.30 -24.24
N GLY A 557 11.00 1.41 -23.61
CA GLY A 557 9.59 1.20 -23.89
C GLY A 557 9.33 0.16 -25.00
N GLU A 558 10.36 -0.51 -25.52
CA GLU A 558 10.21 -1.67 -26.40
C GLU A 558 9.54 -2.85 -25.68
N LEU A 559 9.85 -3.01 -24.39
CA LEU A 559 9.09 -3.85 -23.47
C LEU A 559 8.13 -2.97 -22.67
N GLU A 560 6.85 -3.10 -22.94
CA GLU A 560 5.79 -2.26 -22.39
C GLU A 560 5.35 -2.66 -20.98
N PHE A 561 6.30 -2.80 -20.05
CA PHE A 561 5.97 -3.08 -18.66
C PHE A 561 5.04 -2.03 -18.07
N ARG A 562 3.87 -2.48 -17.63
CA ARG A 562 2.84 -1.62 -17.05
C ARG A 562 2.10 -2.30 -15.91
N ARG A 563 1.52 -1.48 -15.03
CA ARG A 563 0.60 -1.92 -13.99
C ARG A 563 -0.81 -1.93 -14.57
N PHE A 564 -1.53 -3.00 -14.31
CA PHE A 564 -2.85 -3.21 -14.91
C PHE A 564 -3.97 -2.98 -13.89
N PRO A 565 -5.13 -2.48 -14.34
CA PRO A 565 -6.40 -2.62 -13.64
C PRO A 565 -6.64 -4.02 -13.08
N LEU A 566 -6.89 -4.13 -11.78
CA LEU A 566 -7.36 -5.36 -11.14
C LEU A 566 -8.83 -5.59 -11.51
N ARG A 567 -9.10 -6.52 -12.42
CA ARG A 567 -10.47 -6.83 -12.92
C ARG A 567 -11.41 -7.39 -11.84
N ALA A 568 -10.86 -8.12 -10.86
CA ALA A 568 -11.63 -8.83 -9.83
C ALA A 568 -12.11 -7.94 -8.68
N VAL A 569 -11.63 -6.69 -8.59
CA VAL A 569 -12.04 -5.79 -7.51
C VAL A 569 -13.05 -4.78 -8.06
N ARG A 570 -14.30 -5.24 -8.21
CA ARG A 570 -15.44 -4.37 -7.90
C ARG A 570 -15.38 -4.12 -6.39
N VAL A 571 -14.42 -3.31 -5.93
CA VAL A 571 -14.20 -3.06 -4.50
C VAL A 571 -15.51 -2.49 -3.98
N HIS A 572 -16.26 -3.27 -3.20
CA HIS A 572 -17.44 -2.78 -2.48
C HIS A 572 -17.07 -1.77 -1.38
N ILE A 573 -15.79 -1.35 -1.31
CA ILE A 573 -15.15 -0.53 -0.27
C ILE A 573 -14.32 0.63 -0.87
N GLY A 574 -14.11 0.69 -2.20
CA GLY A 574 -13.29 1.70 -2.86
C GLY A 574 -13.79 2.05 -4.26
N ARG A 575 -13.95 3.33 -4.56
CA ARG A 575 -14.35 3.80 -5.89
C ARG A 575 -13.16 3.75 -6.85
N GLY A 576 -13.41 3.22 -8.04
CA GLY A 576 -12.48 3.21 -9.14
C GLY A 576 -11.59 1.97 -9.24
N THR A 577 -10.84 1.90 -10.33
CA THR A 577 -9.99 0.78 -10.68
C THR A 577 -8.69 0.81 -9.87
N LEU A 578 -8.39 -0.27 -9.13
CA LEU A 578 -7.09 -0.44 -8.50
C LEU A 578 -6.09 -1.03 -9.50
N LEU A 579 -4.86 -0.52 -9.53
CA LEU A 579 -3.75 -1.07 -10.31
C LEU A 579 -3.02 -2.16 -9.52
N THR A 580 -2.52 -3.17 -10.23
CA THR A 580 -1.61 -4.21 -9.69
C THR A 580 -0.43 -3.58 -8.95
N GLY A 581 0.11 -4.27 -7.93
CA GLY A 581 1.32 -3.80 -7.25
C GLY A 581 2.56 -3.82 -8.15
N TYR A 582 2.66 -4.81 -9.04
CA TYR A 582 3.80 -5.06 -9.93
C TYR A 582 3.52 -4.64 -11.38
N PHE A 583 4.58 -4.55 -12.17
CA PHE A 583 4.52 -4.29 -13.61
C PHE A 583 4.55 -5.61 -14.37
N SER A 584 3.76 -5.74 -15.43
CA SER A 584 3.77 -6.95 -16.24
C SER A 584 3.55 -6.65 -17.73
N GLN A 585 3.76 -7.68 -18.55
CA GLN A 585 3.45 -7.71 -19.97
C GLN A 585 3.14 -9.15 -20.38
N ASN A 586 1.98 -9.37 -21.01
CA ASN A 586 1.68 -10.64 -21.66
C ASN A 586 2.19 -10.65 -23.10
N SER A 587 2.75 -11.77 -23.56
CA SER A 587 3.14 -11.94 -24.96
C SER A 587 2.72 -13.31 -25.51
N GLY A 588 2.20 -13.35 -26.74
CA GLY A 588 1.77 -14.58 -27.43
C GLY A 588 0.26 -14.78 -27.39
N ALA A 589 -0.19 -15.94 -26.91
CA ALA A 589 -1.61 -16.24 -26.80
C ALA A 589 -2.28 -15.34 -25.73
N PRO A 590 -3.49 -14.81 -26.01
CA PRO A 590 -4.23 -14.04 -25.02
C PRO A 590 -4.53 -14.90 -23.79
N TYR A 591 -4.06 -14.43 -22.64
CA TYR A 591 -4.22 -15.07 -21.34
C TYR A 591 -4.98 -14.12 -20.43
N ASN A 592 -5.99 -14.62 -19.71
CA ASN A 592 -6.91 -13.80 -18.94
C ASN A 592 -6.42 -13.62 -17.49
N TYR A 593 -5.16 -13.19 -17.35
CA TYR A 593 -4.58 -12.84 -16.06
C TYR A 593 -5.24 -11.59 -15.46
N ILE A 594 -4.75 -11.13 -14.32
CA ILE A 594 -5.29 -9.97 -13.59
C ILE A 594 -5.53 -8.72 -14.48
N GLY A 595 -4.69 -8.46 -15.50
CA GLY A 595 -4.88 -7.36 -16.46
C GLY A 595 -5.75 -7.70 -17.69
N GLY A 596 -6.00 -9.00 -17.88
CA GLY A 596 -6.67 -9.69 -18.97
C GLY A 596 -6.05 -9.54 -20.35
N SER A 597 -6.79 -9.95 -21.37
CA SER A 597 -6.26 -10.26 -22.70
C SER A 597 -5.97 -9.06 -23.62
N ASP A 598 -6.57 -7.89 -23.37
CA ASP A 598 -6.59 -6.73 -24.29
C ASP A 598 -5.21 -6.12 -24.61
N TYR A 599 -4.18 -6.44 -23.82
CA TYR A 599 -2.81 -5.90 -23.95
C TYR A 599 -1.77 -7.02 -24.13
N THR A 600 -2.09 -8.02 -24.95
CA THR A 600 -1.15 -9.09 -25.31
C THR A 600 -0.32 -8.68 -26.52
N LEU A 601 1.00 -8.66 -26.37
CA LEU A 601 1.93 -8.36 -27.46
C LEU A 601 2.33 -9.63 -28.24
N PRO A 602 2.84 -9.51 -29.47
CA PRO A 602 3.35 -10.66 -30.21
C PRO A 602 4.53 -11.34 -29.49
N LEU A 603 4.61 -12.67 -29.54
CA LEU A 603 5.78 -13.44 -29.08
C LEU A 603 6.85 -13.63 -30.18
N GLY A 604 6.45 -13.51 -31.45
CA GLY A 604 7.31 -13.71 -32.62
C GLY A 604 7.78 -12.39 -33.23
N GLU A 605 7.63 -12.28 -34.55
CA GLU A 605 7.92 -11.04 -35.29
C GLU A 605 7.14 -9.85 -34.70
N GLY A 606 7.84 -8.75 -34.43
CA GLY A 606 7.28 -7.57 -33.75
C GLY A 606 7.19 -7.68 -32.23
N GLY A 607 7.62 -8.81 -31.62
CA GLY A 607 7.76 -8.98 -30.18
C GLY A 607 9.12 -8.54 -29.63
N SER A 608 9.20 -8.40 -28.30
CA SER A 608 10.45 -8.05 -27.59
C SER A 608 11.47 -9.20 -27.66
N SER A 609 12.72 -8.88 -28.00
CA SER A 609 13.79 -9.89 -28.04
C SER A 609 14.08 -10.48 -26.66
N ALA A 610 14.00 -9.67 -25.59
CA ALA A 610 14.22 -10.13 -24.23
C ALA A 610 13.24 -11.26 -23.85
N VAL A 611 11.97 -11.10 -24.22
CA VAL A 611 10.91 -12.08 -24.01
C VAL A 611 11.14 -13.34 -24.85
N LEU A 612 11.55 -13.18 -26.12
CA LEU A 612 11.86 -14.30 -27.00
C LEU A 612 13.06 -15.11 -26.49
N HIS A 613 14.13 -14.44 -26.05
CA HIS A 613 15.29 -15.09 -25.47
C HIS A 613 14.93 -15.83 -24.16
N ALA A 614 14.09 -15.26 -23.31
CA ALA A 614 13.60 -15.94 -22.10
C ALA A 614 12.80 -17.21 -22.42
N VAL A 615 11.84 -17.16 -23.34
CA VAL A 615 11.06 -18.36 -23.70
C VAL A 615 11.94 -19.44 -24.34
N ASN A 616 12.96 -19.06 -25.11
CA ASN A 616 13.90 -20.01 -25.72
C ASN A 616 14.76 -20.70 -24.66
N LEU A 617 15.29 -19.96 -23.68
CA LEU A 617 16.02 -20.54 -22.55
C LEU A 617 15.15 -21.52 -21.75
N ILE A 618 13.89 -21.14 -21.49
CA ILE A 618 12.91 -22.02 -20.84
C ILE A 618 12.69 -23.29 -21.66
N LYS A 619 12.38 -23.17 -22.95
CA LYS A 619 12.16 -24.31 -23.86
C LYS A 619 13.35 -25.27 -23.87
N HIS A 620 14.57 -24.75 -23.95
CA HIS A 620 15.79 -25.56 -24.01
C HIS A 620 16.00 -26.38 -22.73
N ARG A 621 15.83 -25.78 -21.56
CA ARG A 621 16.06 -26.46 -20.27
C ARG A 621 14.89 -27.38 -19.89
N VAL A 622 13.64 -26.99 -20.16
CA VAL A 622 12.46 -27.84 -19.96
C VAL A 622 12.54 -29.11 -20.81
N LYS A 623 12.92 -28.99 -22.09
CA LYS A 623 13.06 -30.14 -23.00
C LYS A 623 14.06 -31.19 -22.50
N ALA A 624 15.13 -30.75 -21.84
CA ALA A 624 16.13 -31.66 -21.32
C ALA A 624 15.64 -32.50 -20.12
N ILE A 625 14.65 -31.99 -19.37
CA ILE A 625 14.08 -32.66 -18.20
C ILE A 625 12.90 -33.53 -18.60
N LEU A 626 11.93 -32.94 -19.31
CA LEU A 626 10.71 -33.65 -19.72
C LEU A 626 10.96 -34.60 -20.90
N ARG A 627 12.11 -34.49 -21.58
CA ARG A 627 12.48 -35.25 -22.80
C ARG A 627 11.52 -35.04 -23.97
N GLU A 628 10.68 -34.02 -23.88
CA GLU A 628 9.72 -33.62 -24.89
C GLU A 628 9.77 -32.11 -25.10
N SER A 629 9.37 -31.65 -26.29
CA SER A 629 9.29 -30.22 -26.58
C SER A 629 7.91 -29.72 -26.18
N VAL A 630 7.86 -28.79 -25.21
CA VAL A 630 6.61 -28.13 -24.82
C VAL A 630 6.35 -26.92 -25.72
N PRO A 631 5.21 -26.84 -26.42
CA PRO A 631 4.93 -25.77 -27.38
C PRO A 631 4.40 -24.51 -26.67
N PHE A 632 5.20 -23.93 -25.76
CA PHE A 632 4.82 -22.68 -25.09
C PHE A 632 4.48 -21.60 -26.12
N ASN A 633 3.25 -21.07 -26.01
CA ASN A 633 2.67 -20.08 -26.90
C ASN A 633 2.28 -18.78 -26.18
N GLU A 634 2.40 -18.73 -24.85
CA GLU A 634 2.24 -17.53 -24.02
C GLU A 634 3.45 -17.39 -23.09
N ILE A 635 3.78 -16.13 -22.79
CA ILE A 635 4.72 -15.78 -21.74
C ILE A 635 4.30 -14.50 -21.02
N MET A 636 4.11 -14.63 -19.71
CA MET A 636 3.89 -13.52 -18.81
C MET A 636 5.22 -13.06 -18.26
N SER A 637 5.62 -11.85 -18.62
CA SER A 637 6.75 -11.18 -17.98
C SER A 637 6.25 -10.33 -16.83
N VAL A 638 6.92 -10.39 -15.68
CA VAL A 638 6.60 -9.60 -14.49
C VAL A 638 7.87 -8.97 -13.92
N ALA A 639 7.80 -7.69 -13.54
CA ALA A 639 8.84 -6.99 -12.81
C ALA A 639 8.31 -6.55 -11.43
N TYR A 640 8.98 -7.03 -10.39
CA TYR A 640 8.79 -6.66 -8.99
C TYR A 640 9.84 -5.64 -8.59
N MET A 641 9.41 -4.43 -8.25
CA MET A 641 10.23 -3.50 -7.49
C MET A 641 10.37 -3.99 -6.04
N GLU A 642 11.28 -3.37 -5.28
CA GLU A 642 11.46 -3.65 -3.85
C GLU A 642 10.12 -3.57 -3.09
N ASP A 643 9.95 -4.46 -2.10
CA ASP A 643 8.75 -4.65 -1.29
C ASP A 643 7.50 -5.13 -2.04
N GLN A 644 7.58 -5.41 -3.34
CA GLN A 644 6.45 -5.94 -4.11
C GLN A 644 6.44 -7.46 -4.08
N ARG A 645 5.26 -8.03 -3.88
CA ARG A 645 5.00 -9.47 -3.90
C ARG A 645 3.65 -9.77 -4.52
N MET A 646 3.46 -11.03 -4.91
CA MET A 646 2.13 -11.55 -5.20
C MET A 646 1.55 -12.18 -3.94
N ALA A 647 0.23 -12.26 -3.86
CA ALA A 647 -0.42 -13.11 -2.89
C ALA A 647 -0.51 -14.54 -3.42
N PHE A 648 -0.90 -15.48 -2.56
CA PHE A 648 -1.23 -16.83 -2.98
C PHE A 648 -2.27 -16.83 -4.09
N HIS A 649 -1.98 -17.53 -5.18
CA HIS A 649 -2.84 -17.70 -6.34
C HIS A 649 -2.60 -19.06 -7.00
N ALA A 650 -3.49 -19.45 -7.90
CA ALA A 650 -3.28 -20.54 -8.83
C ALA A 650 -3.34 -19.98 -10.25
N ASP A 651 -2.60 -20.58 -11.19
CA ASP A 651 -2.67 -20.26 -12.62
C ASP A 651 -3.91 -20.91 -13.29
N ALA A 652 -4.93 -21.32 -12.52
CA ALA A 652 -6.06 -22.18 -12.92
C ALA A 652 -7.05 -21.53 -13.91
N GLU A 653 -6.56 -20.94 -14.99
CA GLU A 653 -7.36 -20.45 -16.10
C GLU A 653 -7.84 -21.62 -16.96
N ARG A 654 -9.06 -21.46 -17.51
CA ARG A 654 -9.57 -22.39 -18.53
C ARG A 654 -8.51 -22.53 -19.63
N GLY A 655 -8.40 -23.69 -20.27
CA GLY A 655 -7.50 -23.84 -21.43
C GLY A 655 -6.00 -23.82 -21.11
N LEU A 656 -5.58 -23.70 -19.85
CA LEU A 656 -4.18 -23.87 -19.47
C LEU A 656 -3.72 -25.33 -19.71
N GLY A 657 -2.56 -25.49 -20.35
CA GLY A 657 -1.91 -26.78 -20.55
C GLY A 657 -1.24 -27.32 -19.27
N PRO A 658 -0.79 -28.59 -19.28
CA PRO A 658 -0.32 -29.27 -18.08
C PRO A 658 1.08 -28.83 -17.61
N VAL A 659 1.77 -27.95 -18.34
CA VAL A 659 3.13 -27.52 -18.00
C VAL A 659 3.20 -26.00 -17.94
N VAL A 660 3.66 -25.49 -16.80
CA VAL A 660 3.98 -24.08 -16.57
C VAL A 660 5.45 -24.00 -16.17
N ALA A 661 6.22 -23.11 -16.79
CA ALA A 661 7.64 -22.96 -16.48
C ALA A 661 8.02 -21.50 -16.31
N SER A 662 8.75 -21.17 -15.25
CA SER A 662 9.11 -19.79 -14.91
C SER A 662 10.62 -19.62 -14.79
N LEU A 663 11.18 -18.66 -15.54
CA LEU A 663 12.55 -18.19 -15.41
C LEU A 663 12.65 -17.09 -14.35
N SER A 664 13.54 -17.27 -13.38
CA SER A 664 13.81 -16.34 -12.28
C SER A 664 15.02 -15.46 -12.59
N LEU A 665 14.88 -14.13 -12.55
CA LEU A 665 15.97 -13.19 -12.83
C LEU A 665 16.05 -12.09 -11.76
N GLY A 666 17.24 -11.89 -11.20
CA GLY A 666 17.51 -10.77 -10.29
C GLY A 666 17.72 -11.27 -8.86
N SER A 667 17.09 -10.62 -7.88
CA SER A 667 17.21 -11.03 -6.49
C SER A 667 16.60 -12.41 -6.24
N THR A 668 17.15 -13.08 -5.23
CA THR A 668 16.58 -14.33 -4.70
C THR A 668 15.16 -14.12 -4.19
N SER A 669 14.34 -15.16 -4.31
CA SER A 669 12.99 -15.20 -3.76
C SER A 669 12.72 -16.53 -3.11
N GLN A 670 11.75 -16.55 -2.20
CA GLN A 670 11.12 -17.79 -1.76
C GLN A 670 9.80 -17.97 -2.52
N MET A 671 9.58 -19.17 -3.04
CA MET A 671 8.31 -19.56 -3.63
C MET A 671 7.67 -20.60 -2.73
N HIS A 672 6.51 -20.27 -2.18
CA HIS A 672 5.77 -21.13 -1.27
C HIS A 672 4.59 -21.75 -2.00
N PHE A 673 4.40 -23.05 -1.79
CA PHE A 673 3.23 -23.80 -2.20
C PHE A 673 2.42 -24.15 -0.98
N ARG A 674 1.10 -24.06 -1.07
CA ARG A 674 0.15 -24.54 -0.06
C ARG A 674 -1.00 -25.26 -0.73
N ARG A 675 -1.68 -26.14 -0.01
CA ARG A 675 -2.94 -26.72 -0.51
C ARG A 675 -3.98 -25.61 -0.68
N SER A 676 -4.70 -25.63 -1.81
CA SER A 676 -5.77 -24.68 -2.06
C SER A 676 -6.89 -24.85 -1.03
N LYS A 677 -7.50 -23.73 -0.61
CA LYS A 677 -8.60 -23.73 0.36
C LYS A 677 -9.89 -24.32 -0.23
N HIS A 678 -10.01 -24.36 -1.55
CA HIS A 678 -11.17 -24.81 -2.31
C HIS A 678 -11.31 -26.33 -2.41
N ASP A 679 -10.29 -27.08 -1.98
CA ASP A 679 -10.37 -28.54 -1.87
C ASP A 679 -11.24 -28.91 -0.65
N ILE A 680 -12.35 -29.60 -0.90
CA ILE A 680 -13.23 -30.24 0.09
C ILE A 680 -12.90 -31.73 0.04
N THR A 681 -11.67 -32.11 0.39
CA THR A 681 -11.43 -33.48 0.84
C THR A 681 -11.43 -33.48 2.36
N ASN A 682 -11.99 -34.53 2.97
CA ASN A 682 -12.02 -34.77 4.42
C ASN A 682 -10.62 -35.09 4.98
N ASP A 683 -9.56 -34.48 4.44
CA ASP A 683 -8.20 -34.69 4.91
C ASP A 683 -7.94 -33.69 6.02
N ASP A 684 -7.69 -34.18 7.24
CA ASP A 684 -7.49 -33.41 8.47
C ASP A 684 -6.22 -32.50 8.50
N VAL A 685 -5.70 -32.07 7.35
CA VAL A 685 -4.55 -31.16 7.26
C VAL A 685 -5.02 -29.71 7.35
N ALA A 686 -4.43 -28.93 8.25
CA ALA A 686 -4.79 -27.53 8.45
C ALA A 686 -4.65 -26.72 7.14
N LYS A 687 -5.75 -26.15 6.66
CA LYS A 687 -5.77 -25.28 5.48
C LYS A 687 -4.87 -24.06 5.72
N GLY A 688 -3.90 -23.83 4.83
CA GLY A 688 -3.11 -22.60 4.79
C GLY A 688 -1.62 -22.72 5.16
N SER A 689 -1.15 -23.87 5.66
CA SER A 689 0.28 -24.10 5.89
C SER A 689 1.03 -24.37 4.57
N HIS A 690 2.27 -23.90 4.50
CA HIS A 690 3.14 -24.16 3.35
C HIS A 690 3.51 -25.64 3.32
N VAL A 691 3.38 -26.30 2.17
CA VAL A 691 3.77 -27.71 1.97
C VAL A 691 5.17 -27.85 1.37
N LEU A 692 5.59 -26.85 0.59
CA LEU A 692 6.90 -26.76 -0.03
C LEU A 692 7.29 -25.28 -0.11
N THR A 693 8.47 -24.94 0.39
CA THR A 693 9.12 -23.66 0.13
C THR A 693 10.37 -23.94 -0.69
N THR A 694 10.49 -23.28 -1.84
CA THR A 694 11.69 -23.37 -2.68
C THR A 694 12.35 -22.02 -2.88
N VAL A 695 13.68 -22.02 -2.84
CA VAL A 695 14.48 -20.81 -3.05
C VAL A 695 14.74 -20.66 -4.56
N LEU A 696 14.43 -19.52 -5.17
CA LEU A 696 14.68 -19.29 -6.59
C LEU A 696 15.71 -18.18 -6.77
N LYS A 697 16.88 -18.54 -7.28
CA LYS A 697 18.00 -17.62 -7.54
C LYS A 697 17.96 -17.09 -8.98
N HIS A 698 18.84 -16.14 -9.29
CA HIS A 698 19.03 -15.65 -10.64
C HIS A 698 19.43 -16.80 -11.59
N GLY A 699 18.69 -16.97 -12.68
CA GLY A 699 18.90 -17.99 -13.70
C GLY A 699 18.24 -19.33 -13.41
N ASP A 700 17.62 -19.51 -12.23
CA ASP A 700 16.86 -20.71 -11.92
C ASP A 700 15.57 -20.79 -12.76
N ILE A 701 15.15 -22.00 -13.09
CA ILE A 701 13.85 -22.26 -13.70
C ILE A 701 13.05 -23.18 -12.81
N LEU A 702 11.80 -22.83 -12.55
CA LEU A 702 10.84 -23.71 -11.87
C LEU A 702 9.80 -24.19 -12.87
N VAL A 703 9.56 -25.51 -12.90
CA VAL A 703 8.60 -26.17 -13.80
C VAL A 703 7.54 -26.86 -12.96
N MET A 704 6.28 -26.52 -13.18
CA MET A 704 5.12 -27.25 -12.67
C MET A 704 4.61 -28.19 -13.77
N GLN A 705 4.64 -29.49 -13.52
CA GLN A 705 4.19 -30.53 -14.45
C GLN A 705 2.97 -31.28 -13.87
N GLY A 706 1.82 -31.15 -14.53
CA GLY A 706 0.54 -31.73 -14.15
C GLY A 706 -0.53 -30.65 -13.99
N SER A 707 -1.70 -30.85 -14.61
CA SER A 707 -2.81 -29.89 -14.52
C SER A 707 -3.38 -29.78 -13.10
N GLU A 708 -3.38 -30.90 -12.37
CA GLU A 708 -3.90 -30.98 -11.00
C GLU A 708 -3.15 -30.07 -10.01
N ILE A 709 -1.94 -29.63 -10.32
CA ILE A 709 -1.22 -28.66 -9.47
C ILE A 709 -2.06 -27.39 -9.30
N GLN A 710 -2.65 -26.89 -10.38
CA GLN A 710 -3.41 -25.64 -10.35
C GLN A 710 -4.79 -25.80 -9.69
N ASP A 711 -5.32 -27.02 -9.66
CA ASP A 711 -6.59 -27.32 -9.02
C ASP A 711 -6.45 -27.49 -7.50
N TYR A 712 -5.31 -28.01 -7.04
CA TYR A 712 -5.11 -28.42 -5.65
C TYR A 712 -4.11 -27.59 -4.86
N TYR A 713 -3.27 -26.80 -5.52
CA TYR A 713 -2.23 -26.01 -4.87
C TYR A 713 -2.31 -24.54 -5.31
N GLU A 714 -2.09 -23.68 -4.34
CA GLU A 714 -1.83 -22.26 -4.56
C GLU A 714 -0.36 -22.01 -4.29
N HIS A 715 0.19 -21.02 -4.97
CA HIS A 715 1.56 -20.60 -4.76
C HIS A 715 1.69 -19.09 -4.63
N THR A 716 2.75 -18.66 -3.97
CA THR A 716 3.15 -17.27 -3.89
C THR A 716 4.66 -17.14 -4.03
N VAL A 717 5.12 -15.97 -4.45
CA VAL A 717 6.54 -15.63 -4.51
C VAL A 717 6.80 -14.40 -3.68
N GLU A 718 7.79 -14.49 -2.80
CA GLU A 718 8.28 -13.41 -1.95
C GLU A 718 9.72 -13.04 -2.37
N PRO A 719 9.89 -12.02 -3.23
CA PRO A 719 11.21 -11.53 -3.62
C PRO A 719 11.89 -10.82 -2.45
N MET A 720 13.20 -11.01 -2.30
CA MET A 720 14.01 -10.26 -1.33
C MET A 720 14.38 -8.85 -1.82
N GLY A 721 14.12 -8.54 -3.08
CA GLY A 721 14.47 -7.27 -3.71
C GLY A 721 13.96 -7.19 -5.15
N PHE A 722 14.65 -6.42 -5.98
CA PHE A 722 14.29 -6.27 -7.39
C PHE A 722 14.44 -7.58 -8.18
N ARG A 723 13.34 -7.99 -8.82
CA ARG A 723 13.25 -9.25 -9.55
C ARG A 723 12.41 -9.10 -10.81
N MET A 724 12.80 -9.81 -11.86
CA MET A 724 12.01 -10.06 -13.05
C MET A 724 11.75 -11.56 -13.20
N VAL A 725 10.57 -11.91 -13.67
CA VAL A 725 10.15 -13.30 -13.90
C VAL A 725 9.53 -13.41 -15.27
N ALA A 726 9.81 -14.49 -15.97
CA ALA A 726 9.17 -14.82 -17.23
C ALA A 726 8.53 -16.20 -17.12
N THR A 727 7.19 -16.26 -17.10
CA THR A 727 6.41 -17.49 -16.93
C THR A 727 5.78 -17.88 -18.25
N ALA A 728 6.20 -19.02 -18.79
CA ALA A 728 5.73 -19.57 -20.05
C ALA A 728 4.62 -20.61 -19.83
N ARG A 729 3.56 -20.52 -20.65
CA ARG A 729 2.40 -21.43 -20.61
C ARG A 729 2.01 -21.90 -22.00
N VAL A 730 1.18 -22.94 -22.02
CA VAL A 730 0.47 -23.39 -23.22
C VAL A 730 -1.01 -23.04 -23.01
N ILE A 731 -1.53 -22.14 -23.84
CA ILE A 731 -2.92 -21.70 -23.77
C ILE A 731 -3.69 -22.29 -24.96
N SER A 732 -4.78 -23.01 -24.67
CA SER A 732 -5.61 -23.62 -25.69
C SER A 732 -6.37 -22.56 -26.51
N PRO A 733 -6.65 -22.82 -27.80
CA PRO A 733 -7.42 -21.90 -28.63
C PRO A 733 -8.83 -21.58 -28.12
N GLU A 734 -9.41 -22.46 -27.31
CA GLU A 734 -10.73 -22.26 -26.70
C GLU A 734 -10.81 -21.01 -25.81
N ASN A 735 -9.66 -20.55 -25.30
CA ASN A 735 -9.61 -19.36 -24.45
C ASN A 735 -9.81 -18.04 -25.18
N TYR A 736 -9.41 -17.95 -26.45
CA TYR A 736 -9.44 -16.69 -27.20
C TYR A 736 -10.30 -16.77 -28.47
N ALA A 737 -10.89 -17.93 -28.80
CA ALA A 737 -11.85 -18.06 -29.89
C ALA A 737 -13.16 -17.25 -29.66
N ASN A 738 -13.49 -16.91 -28.41
CA ASN A 738 -14.71 -16.15 -28.07
C ASN A 738 -14.53 -14.63 -28.07
N ASP A 739 -13.28 -14.12 -28.12
CA ASP A 739 -12.97 -12.69 -28.09
C ASP A 739 -12.82 -12.07 -29.49
N VAL A 740 -12.83 -12.88 -30.56
CA VAL A 740 -12.89 -12.38 -31.95
C VAL A 740 -14.33 -12.02 -32.31
N LYS A 741 -14.84 -10.92 -31.75
CA LYS A 741 -16.09 -10.31 -32.25
C LYS A 741 -15.80 -9.51 -33.53
N ALA A 742 -16.16 -10.14 -34.64
CA ALA A 742 -16.61 -9.62 -35.93
C ALA A 742 -16.02 -8.29 -36.43
N GLU A 743 -15.30 -8.37 -37.55
CA GLU A 743 -15.08 -7.22 -38.44
C GLU A 743 -16.39 -6.46 -38.71
N PRO A 744 -16.36 -5.12 -38.81
CA PRO A 744 -17.52 -4.36 -39.22
C PRO A 744 -17.82 -4.70 -40.69
N ARG A 745 -18.89 -5.46 -40.93
CA ARG A 745 -19.50 -5.49 -42.27
C ARG A 745 -20.06 -4.09 -42.52
N GLY A 746 -19.60 -3.48 -43.61
CA GLY A 746 -19.86 -2.08 -43.97
C GLY A 746 -21.28 -1.73 -44.37
#